data_AF-A0A6N0JNK1-F1
#
_entry.id   AF-A0A6N0JNK1-F1
#
_cell.length_a   1.000
_cell.length_b   1.000
_cell.length_c   1.000
_cell.angle_alpha   90.00
_cell.angle_beta   90.00
_cell.angle_gamma   90.00
#
_symmetry.space_group_name_H-M   'P 1'
#
loop_
_entity.id
_entity.type
_entity.pdbx_description
1 polymer ?
#
loop_
_entity_poly.entity_id
_entity_poly.type
_entity_poly.pdbx_seq_one_letter_code
_entity_poly.pdbx_strand_id
1 'polypeptide(L)'
;MTEPQFSRQPQGARLFSFAVVADTHVNESEDTCASPFATNARANARARHVFADIARLDPAPAFAIHLGDIVHPVPGMPSFDEAARRFKAIASQIDIPLHLVPGNHDVGDKRIDWMPADIVCDSYLDKYREVFGADYYAVDHGEVRFLFVNALLFNSGLAADDAQRAWIDAQLAGAGGRVFVSLHYPPYLHDARERGSYDNIDEPGRGWLLSRLENPKVEAVFAGHVHNFWYDVIGGAEMYMLPSTAFLRHDYSEFYRVPPADEFGRGDVEKFGYFIVDVHERGHVAKLIRTHGAMRGETGGEAPARTLPTVHTKTAASEGLAVELRHPWAEIVEIPCTGGVQEFGRKLARNDYPLMAMWEMGLRTLKIPTQDLHNEQTLRRARLMTDVGHRFILTSLGIPDTGLLDRAREHGIAIAAIEINLNAQALRDAGPALSRLRGHTAARLIYGKIRTGEDDAHFDGKHYSHFVNTGLRAAELEAAQPALAAHLEQGHIDGITVRLDWGSDLIAAHGELAQRARAWGMTVNVGVKLADRLASANADDAAIAALVAEAFLASRASDAVTYSFDTFMDVDRGYFPRNGLINRRYDPRPAGLALAALNAVFNEPGPASVERIDGPADSRLCRFRAGSQEYELAYGPASALRGHASATPRKRVIDLLAQEALEGEEAWARRDRPGHALLLIQRA
;
A
#
# COMPACT_ATOMS: atom_id res chain seq x y z
N MET A 1 -9.44 -24.62 -10.16
CA MET A 1 -8.50 -23.55 -10.56
C MET A 1 -7.11 -24.14 -10.48
N THR A 2 -6.33 -24.12 -11.56
CA THR A 2 -4.90 -24.48 -11.52
C THR A 2 -4.19 -23.49 -10.61
N GLU A 3 -3.34 -23.97 -9.71
CA GLU A 3 -2.51 -23.08 -8.89
C GLU A 3 -1.72 -22.13 -9.81
N PRO A 4 -1.60 -20.84 -9.46
CA PRO A 4 -0.80 -19.92 -10.26
C PRO A 4 0.63 -20.46 -10.33
N GLN A 5 1.18 -20.51 -11.54
CA GLN A 5 2.52 -21.03 -11.79
C GLN A 5 3.62 -20.21 -11.06
N PHE A 6 3.31 -18.95 -10.72
CA PHE A 6 4.15 -18.08 -9.93
C PHE A 6 3.52 -17.80 -8.56
N SER A 7 4.34 -17.88 -7.51
CA SER A 7 3.95 -17.38 -6.21
C SER A 7 3.97 -15.85 -6.22
N ARG A 8 2.81 -15.22 -5.98
CA ARG A 8 2.71 -13.75 -5.81
C ARG A 8 3.30 -13.28 -4.48
N GLN A 9 3.65 -14.20 -3.59
CA GLN A 9 4.55 -13.97 -2.47
C GLN A 9 5.97 -14.42 -2.88
N PRO A 10 6.99 -13.56 -2.80
CA PRO A 10 8.33 -13.91 -3.25
C PRO A 10 8.90 -15.07 -2.44
N GLN A 11 9.65 -15.97 -3.08
CA GLN A 11 10.33 -17.08 -2.41
C GLN A 11 11.79 -17.17 -2.89
N GLY A 12 12.67 -17.56 -1.97
CA GLY A 12 14.11 -17.66 -2.25
C GLY A 12 14.83 -16.32 -2.18
N ALA A 13 16.13 -16.35 -2.49
CA ALA A 13 16.97 -15.16 -2.44
C ALA A 13 16.51 -14.10 -3.45
N ARG A 14 16.74 -12.83 -3.12
CA ARG A 14 16.65 -11.73 -4.10
C ARG A 14 17.82 -11.87 -5.08
N LEU A 15 17.52 -12.01 -6.37
CA LEU A 15 18.50 -12.15 -7.43
C LEU A 15 19.06 -10.79 -7.87
N PHE A 16 18.18 -9.85 -8.16
CA PHE A 16 18.51 -8.48 -8.54
C PHE A 16 17.31 -7.56 -8.31
N SER A 17 17.52 -6.26 -8.47
CA SER A 17 16.46 -5.25 -8.48
C SER A 17 16.55 -4.38 -9.72
N PHE A 18 15.44 -3.84 -10.19
CA PHE A 18 15.40 -2.81 -11.24
C PHE A 18 14.44 -1.68 -10.86
N ALA A 19 14.65 -0.48 -11.42
CA ALA A 19 13.75 0.65 -11.21
C ALA A 19 12.75 0.78 -12.38
N VAL A 20 11.55 1.27 -12.10
CA VAL A 20 10.53 1.55 -13.13
C VAL A 20 9.95 2.94 -12.91
N VAL A 21 10.06 3.78 -13.93
CA VAL A 21 9.61 5.18 -13.96
C VAL A 21 8.56 5.33 -15.06
N ALA A 22 7.60 6.23 -14.89
CA ALA A 22 6.59 6.52 -15.90
C ALA A 22 6.29 8.03 -15.96
N ASP A 23 5.87 8.47 -17.15
CA ASP A 23 5.23 9.78 -17.37
C ASP A 23 6.04 10.95 -16.79
N THR A 24 7.33 11.05 -17.17
CA THR A 24 8.19 12.17 -16.72
C THR A 24 7.87 13.48 -17.43
N HIS A 25 7.30 13.42 -18.64
CA HIS A 25 6.89 14.58 -19.42
C HIS A 25 7.91 15.72 -19.41
N VAL A 26 9.17 15.41 -19.69
CA VAL A 26 10.23 16.42 -19.72
C VAL A 26 9.88 17.50 -20.76
N ASN A 27 9.91 18.76 -20.33
CA ASN A 27 9.69 19.93 -21.16
C ASN A 27 11.01 20.36 -21.84
N GLU A 28 10.88 21.16 -22.89
CA GLU A 28 11.96 21.78 -23.65
C GLU A 28 12.74 22.86 -22.88
N SER A 29 12.23 23.35 -21.75
CA SER A 29 12.94 24.27 -20.85
C SER A 29 12.48 24.10 -19.40
N GLU A 30 13.20 24.70 -18.44
CA GLU A 30 12.83 24.61 -17.01
C GLU A 30 11.61 25.48 -16.65
N ASP A 31 11.40 26.60 -17.36
CA ASP A 31 10.38 27.61 -17.03
C ASP A 31 9.25 27.69 -18.06
N THR A 32 9.33 26.95 -19.17
CA THR A 32 8.33 26.95 -20.24
C THR A 32 7.65 25.60 -20.32
N CYS A 33 6.33 25.62 -20.33
CA CYS A 33 5.50 24.45 -20.55
C CYS A 33 4.31 24.87 -21.42
N ALA A 34 3.95 24.05 -22.40
CA ALA A 34 2.77 24.27 -23.23
C ALA A 34 1.45 24.07 -22.44
N SER A 35 1.50 23.33 -21.33
CA SER A 35 0.37 23.14 -20.44
C SER A 35 0.11 24.40 -19.59
N PRO A 36 -1.16 24.79 -19.39
CA PRO A 36 -1.52 25.94 -18.55
C PRO A 36 -1.36 25.68 -17.04
N PHE A 37 -1.12 24.44 -16.63
CA PHE A 37 -0.98 24.05 -15.23
C PHE A 37 0.46 24.21 -14.72
N ALA A 38 0.62 24.86 -13.57
CA ALA A 38 1.92 25.17 -12.98
C ALA A 38 2.70 23.91 -12.58
N THR A 39 2.00 22.85 -12.18
CA THR A 39 2.59 21.54 -11.85
C THR A 39 3.36 20.94 -13.03
N ASN A 40 2.93 21.17 -14.27
CA ASN A 40 3.60 20.64 -15.46
C ASN A 40 4.96 21.29 -15.72
N ALA A 41 5.13 22.57 -15.39
CA ALA A 41 6.42 23.25 -15.52
C ALA A 41 7.49 22.63 -14.60
N ARG A 42 7.08 21.95 -13.53
CA ARG A 42 8.00 21.32 -12.56
C ARG A 42 8.51 19.94 -13.02
N ALA A 43 8.08 19.43 -14.17
CA ALA A 43 8.37 18.09 -14.65
C ALA A 43 9.89 17.80 -14.71
N ASN A 44 10.68 18.70 -15.29
CA ASN A 44 12.14 18.51 -15.41
C ASN A 44 12.82 18.37 -14.05
N ALA A 45 12.48 19.25 -13.10
CA ALA A 45 13.06 19.24 -11.77
C ALA A 45 12.66 18.00 -10.96
N ARG A 46 11.45 17.49 -11.16
CA ARG A 46 10.96 16.23 -10.55
C ARG A 46 11.64 15.02 -11.16
N ALA A 47 11.72 14.93 -12.49
CA ALA A 47 12.46 13.86 -13.18
C ALA A 47 13.93 13.82 -12.73
N ARG A 48 14.58 15.00 -12.62
CA ARG A 48 15.95 15.11 -12.11
C ARG A 48 16.12 14.59 -10.69
N HIS A 49 15.15 14.85 -9.81
CA HIS A 49 15.13 14.26 -8.48
C HIS A 49 15.02 12.73 -8.53
N VAL A 50 14.10 12.19 -9.35
CA VAL A 50 13.90 10.74 -9.47
C VAL A 50 15.16 10.01 -9.95
N PHE A 51 15.78 10.46 -11.04
CA PHE A 51 17.02 9.82 -11.52
C PHE A 51 18.18 9.96 -10.53
N ALA A 52 18.28 11.09 -9.83
CA ALA A 52 19.25 11.25 -8.76
C ALA A 52 19.01 10.31 -7.57
N ASP A 53 17.77 10.08 -7.20
CA ASP A 53 17.39 9.16 -6.13
C ASP A 53 17.67 7.70 -6.52
N ILE A 54 17.38 7.33 -7.78
CA ILE A 54 17.77 6.01 -8.33
C ILE A 54 19.28 5.82 -8.31
N ALA A 55 20.07 6.85 -8.67
CA ALA A 55 21.53 6.79 -8.66
C ALA A 55 22.14 6.56 -7.26
N ARG A 56 21.37 6.82 -6.20
CA ARG A 56 21.79 6.69 -4.80
C ARG A 56 21.34 5.39 -4.15
N LEU A 57 20.64 4.55 -4.89
CA LEU A 57 20.22 3.24 -4.41
C LEU A 57 21.43 2.34 -4.14
N ASP A 58 21.45 1.73 -2.95
CA ASP A 58 22.44 0.75 -2.54
C ASP A 58 21.75 -0.54 -2.06
N PRO A 59 21.98 -1.70 -2.70
CA PRO A 59 22.76 -1.85 -3.93
C PRO A 59 22.11 -1.15 -5.13
N ALA A 60 22.95 -0.74 -6.09
CA ALA A 60 22.49 -0.16 -7.35
C ALA A 60 21.57 -1.13 -8.09
N PRO A 61 20.44 -0.66 -8.69
CA PRO A 61 19.60 -1.52 -9.53
C PRO A 61 20.38 -1.98 -10.75
N ALA A 62 20.01 -3.15 -11.29
CA ALA A 62 20.65 -3.70 -12.48
C ALA A 62 20.42 -2.83 -13.73
N PHE A 63 19.26 -2.20 -13.82
CA PHE A 63 18.83 -1.28 -14.88
C PHE A 63 17.58 -0.51 -14.43
N ALA A 64 17.15 0.46 -15.24
CA ALA A 64 15.88 1.16 -15.11
C ALA A 64 15.02 1.00 -16.37
N ILE A 65 13.69 1.08 -16.20
CA ILE A 65 12.71 1.11 -17.29
C ILE A 65 11.94 2.43 -17.22
N HIS A 66 11.71 3.08 -18.36
CA HIS A 66 10.78 4.21 -18.50
C HIS A 66 9.58 3.79 -19.36
N LEU A 67 8.37 3.85 -18.80
CA LEU A 67 7.14 3.34 -19.41
C LEU A 67 6.44 4.32 -20.36
N GLY A 68 7.19 5.16 -21.09
CA GLY A 68 6.61 6.15 -22.01
C GLY A 68 6.20 7.47 -21.39
N ASP A 69 5.77 8.38 -22.25
CA ASP A 69 5.58 9.81 -22.00
C ASP A 69 6.84 10.42 -21.37
N ILE A 70 7.94 10.20 -22.11
CA ILE A 70 9.30 10.63 -21.76
C ILE A 70 9.39 12.16 -21.83
N VAL A 71 8.83 12.74 -22.88
CA VAL A 71 8.79 14.19 -23.10
C VAL A 71 7.35 14.70 -23.13
N HIS A 72 7.16 16.00 -22.90
CA HIS A 72 5.84 16.62 -22.99
C HIS A 72 5.47 17.08 -24.42
N PRO A 73 6.34 17.72 -25.20
CA PRO A 73 6.03 18.03 -26.59
C PRO A 73 5.81 16.74 -27.39
N VAL A 74 4.80 16.73 -28.27
CA VAL A 74 4.57 15.60 -29.20
C VAL A 74 5.52 15.67 -30.41
N PRO A 75 5.74 14.57 -31.17
CA PRO A 75 6.76 14.54 -32.24
C PRO A 75 6.54 15.56 -33.37
N GLY A 76 5.30 15.99 -33.60
CA GLY A 76 4.97 17.04 -34.56
C GLY A 76 5.37 18.46 -34.12
N MET A 77 5.75 18.66 -32.86
CA MET A 77 6.11 19.97 -32.32
C MET A 77 7.61 20.29 -32.52
N PRO A 78 7.98 21.54 -32.87
CA PRO A 78 9.38 21.95 -33.01
C PRO A 78 10.23 21.78 -31.74
N SER A 79 9.59 21.75 -30.56
CA SER A 79 10.27 21.62 -29.27
C SER A 79 10.58 20.18 -28.85
N PHE A 80 10.16 19.17 -29.61
CA PHE A 80 10.39 17.74 -29.30
C PHE A 80 11.88 17.40 -29.13
N ASP A 81 12.72 17.81 -30.08
CA ASP A 81 14.15 17.50 -30.07
C ASP A 81 14.89 18.13 -28.88
N GLU A 82 14.46 19.31 -28.46
CA GLU A 82 14.99 19.99 -27.27
C GLU A 82 14.62 19.25 -25.99
N ALA A 83 13.34 18.92 -25.83
CA ALA A 83 12.85 18.14 -24.69
C ALA A 83 13.55 16.78 -24.59
N ALA A 84 13.73 16.08 -25.72
CA ALA A 84 14.41 14.79 -25.76
C ALA A 84 15.89 14.90 -25.34
N ARG A 85 16.59 15.96 -25.77
CA ARG A 85 17.98 16.21 -25.34
C ARG A 85 18.07 16.50 -23.84
N ARG A 86 17.10 17.25 -23.30
CA ARG A 86 17.02 17.51 -21.86
C ARG A 86 16.74 16.24 -21.07
N PHE A 87 15.82 15.40 -21.53
CA PHE A 87 15.57 14.12 -20.89
C PHE A 87 16.85 13.29 -20.82
N LYS A 88 17.61 13.19 -21.92
CA LYS A 88 18.90 12.47 -21.95
C LYS A 88 19.90 13.04 -20.94
N ALA A 89 19.99 14.36 -20.81
CA ALA A 89 20.87 15.02 -19.83
C ALA A 89 20.40 14.81 -18.37
N ILE A 90 19.10 14.74 -18.13
CA ILE A 90 18.53 14.44 -16.82
C ILE A 90 18.76 12.97 -16.44
N ALA A 91 18.54 12.07 -17.39
CA ALA A 91 18.68 10.63 -17.24
C ALA A 91 20.15 10.19 -17.13
N SER A 92 21.11 10.95 -17.64
CA SER A 92 22.55 10.64 -17.53
C SER A 92 23.10 10.71 -16.09
N GLN A 93 22.26 10.99 -15.09
CA GLN A 93 22.62 10.89 -13.68
C GLN A 93 22.74 9.44 -13.18
N ILE A 94 22.17 8.47 -13.90
CA ILE A 94 22.31 7.05 -13.59
C ILE A 94 23.34 6.39 -14.50
N ASP A 95 24.24 5.58 -13.93
CA ASP A 95 25.26 4.82 -14.67
C ASP A 95 24.80 3.40 -15.07
N ILE A 96 23.51 3.11 -14.88
CA ILE A 96 22.89 1.82 -15.18
C ILE A 96 22.13 1.89 -16.52
N PRO A 97 21.92 0.77 -17.23
CA PRO A 97 21.11 0.78 -18.46
C PRO A 97 19.71 1.34 -18.23
N LEU A 98 19.24 2.17 -19.17
CA LEU A 98 17.88 2.71 -19.18
C LEU A 98 17.14 2.20 -20.42
N HIS A 99 16.09 1.42 -20.17
CA HIS A 99 15.22 0.89 -21.21
C HIS A 99 13.99 1.77 -21.38
N LEU A 100 13.71 2.18 -22.60
CA LEU A 100 12.62 3.10 -22.93
C LEU A 100 11.49 2.35 -23.64
N VAL A 101 10.26 2.65 -23.25
CA VAL A 101 9.01 2.33 -23.95
C VAL A 101 8.46 3.66 -24.49
N PRO A 102 7.90 3.73 -25.70
CA PRO A 102 7.23 4.94 -26.19
C PRO A 102 5.85 5.12 -25.55
N GLY A 103 5.50 6.36 -25.18
CA GLY A 103 4.14 6.80 -24.88
C GLY A 103 3.51 7.63 -26.01
N ASN A 104 2.26 8.07 -25.83
CA ASN A 104 1.57 8.86 -26.88
C ASN A 104 2.24 10.22 -27.11
N HIS A 105 2.91 10.79 -26.11
CA HIS A 105 3.70 12.00 -26.31
C HIS A 105 5.01 11.75 -27.08
N ASP A 106 5.45 10.50 -27.21
CA ASP A 106 6.75 10.17 -27.82
C ASP A 106 6.63 9.70 -29.28
N VAL A 107 5.50 9.09 -29.67
CA VAL A 107 5.26 8.55 -31.03
C VAL A 107 3.92 8.97 -31.65
N GLY A 108 3.12 9.77 -30.96
CA GLY A 108 1.71 10.03 -31.31
C GLY A 108 0.77 9.03 -30.65
N ASP A 109 -0.50 9.41 -30.55
CA ASP A 109 -1.52 8.67 -29.83
C ASP A 109 -2.00 7.44 -30.60
N LYS A 110 -2.66 6.51 -29.90
CA LYS A 110 -3.34 5.38 -30.53
C LYS A 110 -4.44 5.89 -31.46
N ARG A 111 -4.87 5.06 -32.41
CA ARG A 111 -5.94 5.43 -33.34
C ARG A 111 -7.26 5.68 -32.61
N ILE A 112 -7.68 6.93 -32.53
CA ILE A 112 -8.93 7.38 -31.90
C ILE A 112 -9.62 8.39 -32.82
N ASP A 113 -10.74 8.01 -33.43
CA ASP A 113 -11.41 8.84 -34.45
C ASP A 113 -12.13 10.08 -33.90
N TRP A 114 -12.30 10.19 -32.57
CA TRP A 114 -13.10 11.23 -31.93
C TRP A 114 -12.29 12.27 -31.15
N MET A 115 -10.97 12.09 -31.02
CA MET A 115 -10.13 13.00 -30.24
C MET A 115 -9.14 13.75 -31.15
N PRO A 116 -8.96 15.06 -30.96
CA PRO A 116 -8.04 15.86 -31.76
C PRO A 116 -6.59 15.70 -31.26
N ALA A 117 -6.07 14.47 -31.27
CA ALA A 117 -4.67 14.16 -30.97
C ALA A 117 -3.96 13.70 -32.24
N ASP A 118 -2.68 14.03 -32.34
CA ASP A 118 -1.79 13.47 -33.37
C ASP A 118 -1.72 11.96 -33.20
N ILE A 119 -2.03 11.20 -34.24
CA ILE A 119 -2.03 9.73 -34.22
C ILE A 119 -0.66 9.20 -34.63
N VAL A 120 -0.26 8.07 -34.05
CA VAL A 120 0.96 7.35 -34.43
C VAL A 120 1.06 7.13 -35.95
N CYS A 121 2.24 7.39 -36.50
CA CYS A 121 2.53 7.24 -37.93
C CYS A 121 4.01 6.92 -38.18
N ASP A 122 4.35 6.45 -39.38
CA ASP A 122 5.72 6.03 -39.73
C ASP A 122 6.77 7.13 -39.47
N SER A 123 6.49 8.39 -39.80
CA SER A 123 7.43 9.49 -39.57
C SER A 123 7.70 9.76 -38.09
N TYR A 124 6.71 9.57 -37.21
CA TYR A 124 6.89 9.73 -35.77
C TYR A 124 7.63 8.55 -35.16
N LEU A 125 7.38 7.32 -35.65
CA LEU A 125 8.13 6.13 -35.26
C LEU A 125 9.60 6.24 -35.68
N ASP A 126 9.87 6.71 -36.90
CA ASP A 126 11.24 6.91 -37.38
C ASP A 126 11.96 7.98 -36.57
N LYS A 127 11.27 9.06 -36.20
CA LYS A 127 11.80 10.10 -35.32
C LYS A 127 12.13 9.55 -33.93
N TYR A 128 11.23 8.76 -33.34
CA TYR A 128 11.50 8.09 -32.07
C TYR A 128 12.71 7.16 -32.17
N ARG A 129 12.83 6.38 -33.25
CA ARG A 129 13.96 5.45 -33.47
C ARG A 129 15.29 6.17 -33.60
N GLU A 130 15.31 7.32 -34.26
CA GLU A 130 16.49 8.19 -34.34
C GLU A 130 16.90 8.73 -32.96
N VAL A 131 15.91 9.15 -32.15
CA VAL A 131 16.16 9.86 -30.89
C VAL A 131 16.39 8.90 -29.72
N PHE A 132 15.52 7.92 -29.52
CA PHE A 132 15.49 7.04 -28.34
C PHE A 132 15.87 5.59 -28.64
N GLY A 133 15.92 5.19 -29.92
CA GLY A 133 16.23 3.82 -30.33
C GLY A 133 14.96 2.99 -30.60
N ALA A 134 15.10 1.66 -30.62
CA ALA A 134 14.00 0.77 -30.98
C ALA A 134 12.73 1.03 -30.15
N ASP A 135 11.58 1.07 -30.81
CA ASP A 135 10.27 1.34 -30.19
C ASP A 135 9.63 0.08 -29.58
N TYR A 136 10.06 -1.11 -29.99
CA TYR A 136 9.80 -2.37 -29.31
C TYR A 136 11.00 -3.31 -29.45
N TYR A 137 11.35 -4.01 -28.38
CA TYR A 137 12.51 -4.90 -28.32
C TYR A 137 12.47 -5.76 -27.04
N ALA A 138 13.42 -6.70 -26.93
CA ALA A 138 13.56 -7.55 -25.76
C ALA A 138 14.99 -7.52 -25.25
N VAL A 139 15.15 -7.66 -23.94
CA VAL A 139 16.44 -7.90 -23.30
C VAL A 139 16.31 -9.06 -22.32
N ASP A 140 17.36 -9.85 -22.18
CA ASP A 140 17.44 -10.90 -21.18
C ASP A 140 18.36 -10.42 -20.04
N HIS A 141 17.90 -10.55 -18.79
CA HIS A 141 18.71 -10.31 -17.60
C HIS A 141 18.52 -11.48 -16.62
N GLY A 142 19.59 -12.23 -16.38
CA GLY A 142 19.49 -13.52 -15.70
C GLY A 142 18.58 -14.47 -16.47
N GLU A 143 17.63 -15.10 -15.77
CA GLU A 143 16.65 -16.04 -16.35
C GLU A 143 15.31 -15.36 -16.70
N VAL A 144 15.29 -14.03 -16.80
CA VAL A 144 14.10 -13.24 -17.08
C VAL A 144 14.25 -12.52 -18.40
N ARG A 145 13.26 -12.68 -19.27
CA ARG A 145 13.10 -11.92 -20.51
C ARG A 145 12.21 -10.72 -20.27
N PHE A 146 12.69 -9.54 -20.61
CA PHE A 146 11.94 -8.30 -20.55
C PHE A 146 11.51 -7.90 -21.96
N LEU A 147 10.21 -7.67 -22.15
CA LEU A 147 9.63 -7.22 -23.42
C LEU A 147 9.19 -5.76 -23.27
N PHE A 148 9.67 -4.91 -24.17
CA PHE A 148 9.24 -3.53 -24.29
C PHE A 148 8.33 -3.44 -25.52
N VAL A 149 7.06 -3.12 -25.29
CA VAL A 149 6.00 -3.16 -26.31
C VAL A 149 5.50 -1.76 -26.60
N ASN A 150 5.49 -1.36 -27.87
CA ASN A 150 4.86 -0.13 -28.32
C ASN A 150 3.34 -0.33 -28.38
N ALA A 151 2.65 0.05 -27.31
CA ALA A 151 1.20 -0.11 -27.21
C ALA A 151 0.42 0.76 -28.20
N LEU A 152 1.02 1.83 -28.73
CA LEU A 152 0.37 2.76 -29.64
C LEU A 152 0.17 2.13 -31.04
N LEU A 153 0.95 1.10 -31.39
CA LEU A 153 0.82 0.40 -32.66
C LEU A 153 -0.48 -0.41 -32.77
N PHE A 154 -1.05 -0.87 -31.66
CA PHE A 154 -2.24 -1.72 -31.72
C PHE A 154 -3.41 -1.01 -32.39
N ASN A 155 -3.94 -1.61 -33.45
CA ASN A 155 -5.03 -1.09 -34.27
C ASN A 155 -4.66 0.17 -35.08
N SER A 156 -3.37 0.53 -35.17
CA SER A 156 -2.92 1.69 -35.95
C SER A 156 -3.18 1.53 -37.45
N GLY A 157 -3.17 0.28 -37.95
CA GLY A 157 -3.23 -0.03 -39.38
C GLY A 157 -1.87 0.11 -40.09
N LEU A 158 -0.80 0.41 -39.35
CA LEU A 158 0.56 0.42 -39.87
C LEU A 158 1.11 -1.01 -39.98
N ALA A 159 1.99 -1.26 -40.95
CA ALA A 159 2.67 -2.56 -41.08
C ALA A 159 3.50 -2.94 -39.83
N ALA A 160 3.89 -1.92 -39.05
CA ALA A 160 4.55 -2.10 -37.76
C ALA A 160 3.69 -2.80 -36.71
N ASP A 161 2.36 -2.70 -36.73
CA ASP A 161 1.46 -3.44 -35.81
C ASP A 161 1.61 -4.94 -36.04
N ASP A 162 1.45 -5.40 -37.28
CA ASP A 162 1.58 -6.81 -37.65
C ASP A 162 2.98 -7.37 -37.35
N ALA A 163 4.03 -6.57 -37.63
CA ALA A 163 5.40 -6.93 -37.33
C ALA A 163 5.64 -7.09 -35.82
N GLN A 164 5.14 -6.16 -35.00
CA GLN A 164 5.24 -6.24 -33.54
C GLN A 164 4.47 -7.45 -33.01
N ARG A 165 3.27 -7.74 -33.51
CA ARG A 165 2.48 -8.91 -33.07
C ARG A 165 3.20 -10.23 -33.33
N ALA A 166 3.72 -10.39 -34.54
CA ALA A 166 4.52 -11.56 -34.89
C ALA A 166 5.78 -11.67 -34.02
N TRP A 167 6.42 -10.53 -33.73
CA TRP A 167 7.57 -10.46 -32.85
C TRP A 167 7.23 -10.86 -31.40
N ILE A 168 6.14 -10.36 -30.81
CA ILE A 168 5.69 -10.75 -29.46
C ILE A 168 5.47 -12.27 -29.38
N ASP A 169 4.80 -12.85 -30.37
CA ASP A 169 4.56 -14.30 -30.42
C ASP A 169 5.88 -15.10 -30.44
N ALA A 170 6.85 -14.64 -31.24
CA ALA A 170 8.18 -15.24 -31.29
C ALA A 170 8.94 -15.08 -29.96
N GLN A 171 8.85 -13.93 -29.29
CA GLN A 171 9.52 -13.70 -28.02
C GLN A 171 8.98 -14.58 -26.89
N LEU A 172 7.65 -14.73 -26.81
CA LEU A 172 6.98 -15.58 -25.83
C LEU A 172 7.27 -17.07 -26.08
N ALA A 173 7.27 -17.50 -27.34
CA ALA A 173 7.63 -18.86 -27.71
C ALA A 173 9.10 -19.17 -27.37
N GLY A 174 10.00 -18.22 -27.66
CA GLY A 174 11.44 -18.37 -27.44
C GLY A 174 11.94 -18.09 -26.02
N ALA A 175 11.08 -17.63 -25.10
CA ALA A 175 11.49 -17.34 -23.72
C ALA A 175 11.85 -18.64 -22.98
N GLY A 176 13.07 -18.74 -22.47
CA GLY A 176 13.54 -19.90 -21.68
C GLY A 176 13.01 -19.94 -20.24
N GLY A 177 12.50 -18.81 -19.74
CA GLY A 177 12.08 -18.64 -18.36
C GLY A 177 10.93 -17.64 -18.22
N ARG A 178 11.04 -16.78 -17.20
CA ARG A 178 10.01 -15.79 -16.86
C ARG A 178 10.01 -14.64 -17.84
N VAL A 179 8.84 -14.07 -18.09
CA VAL A 179 8.66 -12.91 -18.98
C VAL A 179 8.05 -11.76 -18.21
N PHE A 180 8.65 -10.60 -18.34
CA PHE A 180 8.16 -9.32 -17.82
C PHE A 180 7.82 -8.45 -19.02
N VAL A 181 6.65 -7.82 -19.02
CA VAL A 181 6.18 -6.98 -20.13
C VAL A 181 6.04 -5.54 -19.65
N SER A 182 6.59 -4.61 -20.42
CA SER A 182 6.49 -3.18 -20.19
C SER A 182 5.83 -2.52 -21.40
N LEU A 183 4.79 -1.74 -21.15
CA LEU A 183 4.04 -1.00 -22.16
C LEU A 183 3.56 0.32 -21.57
N HIS A 184 3.17 1.29 -22.40
CA HIS A 184 2.67 2.57 -21.90
C HIS A 184 1.17 2.51 -21.59
N TYR A 185 0.35 2.28 -22.61
CA TYR A 185 -1.11 2.15 -22.48
C TYR A 185 -1.50 0.84 -21.79
N PRO A 186 -2.31 0.87 -20.72
CA PRO A 186 -2.80 -0.36 -20.11
C PRO A 186 -3.85 -1.06 -20.99
N PRO A 187 -3.96 -2.40 -20.94
CA PRO A 187 -5.03 -3.11 -21.64
C PRO A 187 -6.42 -2.69 -21.16
N TYR A 188 -6.60 -2.46 -19.86
CA TYR A 188 -7.84 -1.99 -19.22
C TYR A 188 -7.54 -1.33 -17.86
N LEU A 189 -8.53 -0.64 -17.29
CA LEU A 189 -8.45 -0.03 -15.96
C LEU A 189 -9.28 -0.78 -14.90
N HIS A 190 -10.51 -1.16 -15.24
CA HIS A 190 -11.46 -1.78 -14.33
C HIS A 190 -11.79 -3.22 -14.74
N ASP A 191 -12.12 -3.46 -16.00
CA ASP A 191 -12.54 -4.78 -16.50
C ASP A 191 -11.94 -5.04 -17.89
N ALA A 192 -11.48 -6.28 -18.12
CA ALA A 192 -10.91 -6.69 -19.41
C ALA A 192 -11.86 -6.43 -20.62
N ARG A 193 -13.17 -6.43 -20.38
CA ARG A 193 -14.23 -6.21 -21.38
C ARG A 193 -14.82 -4.80 -21.32
N GLU A 194 -14.18 -3.88 -20.61
CA GLU A 194 -14.66 -2.50 -20.53
C GLU A 194 -14.69 -1.84 -21.91
N ARG A 195 -15.45 -0.77 -22.07
CA ARG A 195 -15.47 -0.04 -23.34
C ARG A 195 -14.09 0.58 -23.63
N GLY A 196 -13.75 0.65 -24.91
CA GLY A 196 -12.69 1.51 -25.39
C GLY A 196 -12.82 2.97 -24.92
N SER A 197 -11.72 3.55 -24.46
CA SER A 197 -11.64 4.93 -23.97
C SER A 197 -10.28 5.54 -24.29
N TYR A 198 -10.05 6.81 -23.94
CA TYR A 198 -8.70 7.40 -24.01
C TYR A 198 -7.66 6.62 -23.20
N ASP A 199 -8.06 5.81 -22.22
CA ASP A 199 -7.15 5.37 -21.17
C ASP A 199 -6.64 3.95 -21.35
N ASN A 200 -7.22 3.22 -22.30
CA ASN A 200 -7.00 1.79 -22.45
C ASN A 200 -6.78 1.43 -23.93
N ILE A 201 -6.23 0.25 -24.20
CA ILE A 201 -6.10 -0.26 -25.58
C ILE A 201 -7.50 -0.63 -26.10
N ASP A 202 -7.84 -0.33 -27.35
CA ASP A 202 -9.14 -0.70 -27.93
C ASP A 202 -9.17 -2.12 -28.50
N GLU A 203 -10.36 -2.69 -28.66
CA GLU A 203 -10.56 -3.90 -29.46
C GLU A 203 -10.33 -3.64 -30.95
N PRO A 204 -9.84 -4.62 -31.74
CA PRO A 204 -9.50 -6.01 -31.35
C PRO A 204 -8.11 -6.19 -30.73
N GLY A 205 -7.29 -5.13 -30.71
CA GLY A 205 -5.92 -5.17 -30.18
C GLY A 205 -5.84 -5.61 -28.72
N ARG A 206 -6.78 -5.14 -27.88
CA ARG A 206 -6.86 -5.53 -26.47
C ARG A 206 -7.05 -7.03 -26.29
N GLY A 207 -8.08 -7.64 -26.88
CA GLY A 207 -8.35 -9.06 -26.73
C GLY A 207 -7.18 -9.92 -27.20
N TRP A 208 -6.53 -9.52 -28.30
CA TRP A 208 -5.32 -10.18 -28.76
C TRP A 208 -4.18 -10.08 -27.73
N LEU A 209 -3.88 -8.89 -27.21
CA LEU A 209 -2.80 -8.70 -26.23
C LEU A 209 -3.07 -9.47 -24.94
N LEU A 210 -4.29 -9.40 -24.41
CA LEU A 210 -4.69 -10.12 -23.20
C LEU A 210 -4.43 -11.63 -23.35
N SER A 211 -4.77 -12.22 -24.50
CA SER A 211 -4.49 -13.65 -24.76
C SER A 211 -3.00 -14.02 -24.71
N ARG A 212 -2.11 -13.04 -24.95
CA ARG A 212 -0.65 -13.23 -24.86
C ARG A 212 -0.13 -13.00 -23.45
N LEU A 213 -0.70 -12.04 -22.74
CA LEU A 213 -0.36 -11.76 -21.34
C LEU A 213 -0.84 -12.87 -20.40
N GLU A 214 -1.88 -13.62 -20.78
CA GLU A 214 -2.30 -14.84 -20.07
C GLU A 214 -1.32 -16.02 -20.23
N ASN A 215 -0.25 -15.87 -21.03
CA ASN A 215 0.77 -16.90 -21.18
C ASN A 215 1.38 -17.24 -19.80
N PRO A 216 1.48 -18.53 -19.43
CA PRO A 216 2.00 -18.97 -18.13
C PRO A 216 3.43 -18.55 -17.81
N LYS A 217 4.21 -18.08 -18.80
CA LYS A 217 5.56 -17.54 -18.58
C LYS A 217 5.55 -16.06 -18.17
N VAL A 218 4.47 -15.33 -18.42
CA VAL A 218 4.37 -13.90 -18.10
C VAL A 218 4.10 -13.76 -16.60
N GLU A 219 5.07 -13.20 -15.87
CA GLU A 219 4.99 -13.03 -14.42
C GLU A 219 4.51 -11.62 -14.05
N ALA A 220 4.91 -10.60 -14.81
CA ALA A 220 4.59 -9.20 -14.50
C ALA A 220 4.32 -8.36 -15.76
N VAL A 221 3.41 -7.40 -15.63
CA VAL A 221 3.08 -6.38 -16.64
C VAL A 221 3.14 -5.01 -15.98
N PHE A 222 3.88 -4.06 -16.56
CA PHE A 222 4.00 -2.69 -16.07
C PHE A 222 3.45 -1.70 -17.11
N ALA A 223 2.55 -0.82 -16.69
CA ALA A 223 1.92 0.21 -17.53
C ALA A 223 1.97 1.62 -16.89
N GLY A 224 1.89 2.67 -17.72
CA GLY A 224 1.87 4.09 -17.32
C GLY A 224 0.57 4.79 -17.75
N HIS A 225 0.68 5.96 -18.41
CA HIS A 225 -0.38 6.72 -19.12
C HIS A 225 -1.43 7.43 -18.25
N VAL A 226 -1.97 6.74 -17.24
CA VAL A 226 -3.10 7.26 -16.46
C VAL A 226 -2.70 7.93 -15.15
N HIS A 227 -1.41 7.87 -14.80
CA HIS A 227 -0.78 8.61 -13.70
C HIS A 227 -1.29 8.27 -12.30
N ASN A 228 -2.07 7.19 -12.12
CA ASN A 228 -2.47 6.73 -10.80
C ASN A 228 -2.07 5.25 -10.63
N PHE A 229 -1.98 4.83 -9.37
CA PHE A 229 -1.66 3.46 -9.02
C PHE A 229 -2.87 2.53 -9.18
N TRP A 230 -2.66 1.42 -9.86
CA TRP A 230 -3.58 0.28 -9.87
C TRP A 230 -2.82 -1.04 -9.83
N TYR A 231 -3.48 -2.04 -9.27
CA TYR A 231 -2.97 -3.41 -9.24
C TYR A 231 -4.05 -4.41 -9.59
N ASP A 232 -3.79 -5.26 -10.59
CA ASP A 232 -4.67 -6.36 -10.99
C ASP A 232 -3.87 -7.58 -11.47
N VAL A 233 -4.55 -8.60 -11.96
CA VAL A 233 -3.95 -9.81 -12.53
C VAL A 233 -4.55 -10.16 -13.88
N ILE A 234 -3.69 -10.51 -14.84
CA ILE A 234 -4.08 -11.05 -16.15
C ILE A 234 -3.59 -12.50 -16.23
N GLY A 235 -4.52 -13.46 -16.17
CA GLY A 235 -4.17 -14.88 -16.04
C GLY A 235 -3.34 -15.14 -14.77
N GLY A 236 -2.06 -15.45 -14.93
CA GLY A 236 -1.09 -15.56 -13.82
C GLY A 236 -0.34 -14.27 -13.50
N ALA A 237 -0.23 -13.36 -14.47
CA ALA A 237 0.66 -12.20 -14.43
C ALA A 237 0.13 -11.08 -13.53
N GLU A 238 1.01 -10.49 -12.73
CA GLU A 238 0.71 -9.31 -11.93
C GLU A 238 0.80 -8.04 -12.78
N MET A 239 -0.29 -7.28 -12.89
CA MET A 239 -0.36 -6.04 -13.65
C MET A 239 -0.29 -4.84 -12.72
N TYR A 240 0.70 -3.99 -12.95
CA TYR A 240 0.94 -2.75 -12.21
C TYR A 240 0.75 -1.56 -13.12
N MET A 241 -0.04 -0.60 -12.64
CA MET A 241 -0.15 0.72 -13.24
C MET A 241 0.62 1.70 -12.37
N LEU A 242 1.61 2.37 -12.97
CA LEU A 242 2.49 3.27 -12.23
C LEU A 242 1.91 4.67 -12.14
N PRO A 243 2.15 5.38 -11.02
CA PRO A 243 1.91 6.81 -10.97
C PRO A 243 2.90 7.57 -11.86
N SER A 244 2.53 8.81 -12.19
CA SER A 244 3.45 9.74 -12.84
C SER A 244 4.43 10.34 -11.82
N THR A 245 5.59 10.75 -12.31
CA THR A 245 6.55 11.58 -11.55
C THR A 245 6.29 13.08 -11.71
N ALA A 246 5.52 13.47 -12.72
CA ALA A 246 5.32 14.86 -13.13
C ALA A 246 4.03 15.46 -12.62
N PHE A 247 2.87 14.83 -12.84
CA PHE A 247 1.56 15.37 -12.44
C PHE A 247 0.48 14.28 -12.41
N LEU A 248 -0.64 14.51 -11.69
CA LEU A 248 -1.75 13.57 -11.66
C LEU A 248 -2.73 13.81 -12.82
N ARG A 249 -3.34 12.74 -13.33
CA ARG A 249 -4.57 12.88 -14.09
C ARG A 249 -5.75 13.14 -13.15
N HIS A 250 -6.16 14.40 -13.09
CA HIS A 250 -7.00 14.90 -12.01
C HIS A 250 -8.45 14.37 -11.98
N ASP A 251 -8.97 13.77 -13.07
CA ASP A 251 -10.32 13.19 -13.11
C ASP A 251 -10.49 12.10 -12.05
N TYR A 252 -9.41 11.40 -11.73
CA TYR A 252 -9.36 10.36 -10.71
C TYR A 252 -9.39 10.89 -9.29
N SER A 253 -9.32 12.21 -9.09
CA SER A 253 -9.54 12.82 -7.76
C SER A 253 -10.98 12.63 -7.27
N GLU A 254 -11.90 12.20 -8.13
CA GLU A 254 -13.26 11.76 -7.76
C GLU A 254 -13.27 10.54 -6.82
N PHE A 255 -12.15 9.85 -6.69
CA PHE A 255 -11.95 8.87 -5.62
C PHE A 255 -12.06 9.50 -4.23
N TYR A 256 -11.74 10.79 -4.08
CA TYR A 256 -11.72 11.47 -2.80
C TYR A 256 -13.13 11.85 -2.35
N ARG A 257 -13.44 11.59 -1.08
CA ARG A 257 -14.66 12.09 -0.43
C ARG A 257 -14.48 13.45 0.23
N VAL A 258 -13.43 14.17 -0.18
CA VAL A 258 -12.99 15.50 0.22
C VAL A 258 -12.35 16.20 -0.99
N PRO A 259 -12.26 17.54 -1.02
CA PRO A 259 -11.64 18.24 -2.14
C PRO A 259 -10.18 17.82 -2.38
N PRO A 260 -9.72 17.77 -3.64
CA PRO A 260 -8.31 17.56 -3.96
C PRO A 260 -7.42 18.67 -3.38
N ALA A 261 -6.11 18.42 -3.30
CA ALA A 261 -5.17 19.31 -2.63
C ALA A 261 -4.75 20.53 -3.47
N ASP A 262 -4.20 20.31 -4.66
CA ASP A 262 -3.60 21.35 -5.52
C ASP A 262 -4.01 21.20 -6.99
N GLU A 263 -4.18 22.32 -7.70
CA GLU A 263 -4.59 22.40 -9.11
C GLU A 263 -5.70 21.41 -9.51
N PHE A 264 -6.79 21.41 -8.73
CA PHE A 264 -7.96 20.52 -8.92
C PHE A 264 -7.62 19.02 -8.87
N GLY A 265 -6.48 18.66 -8.25
CA GLY A 265 -5.97 17.29 -8.14
C GLY A 265 -4.73 17.04 -8.98
N ARG A 266 -4.44 17.88 -9.96
CA ARG A 266 -3.30 17.69 -10.87
C ARG A 266 -1.95 17.81 -10.17
N GLY A 267 -1.89 18.64 -9.13
CA GLY A 267 -0.72 18.87 -8.30
C GLY A 267 -0.66 18.01 -7.04
N ASP A 268 -1.42 16.91 -6.93
CA ASP A 268 -1.43 16.05 -5.74
C ASP A 268 -0.14 15.23 -5.61
N VAL A 269 0.90 15.87 -5.08
CA VAL A 269 2.27 15.35 -5.00
C VAL A 269 2.41 14.08 -4.17
N GLU A 270 1.46 13.80 -3.28
CA GLU A 270 1.47 12.57 -2.48
C GLU A 270 1.30 11.32 -3.34
N LYS A 271 0.76 11.46 -4.54
CA LYS A 271 0.53 10.35 -5.48
C LYS A 271 1.69 10.15 -6.45
N PHE A 272 2.69 11.03 -6.46
CA PHE A 272 3.80 10.93 -7.41
C PHE A 272 4.84 9.94 -6.92
N GLY A 273 5.37 9.15 -7.84
CA GLY A 273 6.30 8.11 -7.46
C GLY A 273 6.87 7.30 -8.61
N TYR A 274 7.69 6.34 -8.25
CA TYR A 274 8.26 5.34 -9.15
C TYR A 274 8.44 4.01 -8.39
N PHE A 275 8.71 2.92 -9.08
CA PHE A 275 8.85 1.61 -8.45
C PHE A 275 10.30 1.15 -8.36
N ILE A 276 10.60 0.41 -7.29
CA ILE A 276 11.75 -0.49 -7.21
C ILE A 276 11.22 -1.91 -7.18
N VAL A 277 11.61 -2.72 -8.16
CA VAL A 277 11.16 -4.11 -8.30
C VAL A 277 12.28 -5.04 -7.90
N ASP A 278 12.08 -5.81 -6.83
CA ASP A 278 12.98 -6.88 -6.42
C ASP A 278 12.54 -8.19 -7.10
N VAL A 279 13.43 -8.82 -7.86
CA VAL A 279 13.20 -10.13 -8.49
C VAL A 279 13.83 -11.20 -7.63
N HIS A 280 13.03 -12.19 -7.23
CA HIS A 280 13.48 -13.33 -6.43
C HIS A 280 13.63 -14.57 -7.31
N GLU A 281 14.17 -15.66 -6.75
CA GLU A 281 14.19 -16.98 -7.40
C GLU A 281 12.80 -17.39 -7.90
N ARG A 282 11.75 -17.07 -7.12
CA ARG A 282 10.35 -17.22 -7.53
C ARG A 282 9.54 -15.99 -7.13
N GLY A 283 8.89 -15.36 -8.12
CA GLY A 283 8.10 -14.15 -7.93
C GLY A 283 8.95 -12.87 -7.80
N HIS A 284 8.24 -11.76 -7.57
CA HIS A 284 8.82 -10.42 -7.44
C HIS A 284 8.04 -9.56 -6.44
N VAL A 285 8.65 -8.44 -6.05
CA VAL A 285 8.04 -7.42 -5.20
C VAL A 285 8.23 -6.05 -5.84
N ALA A 286 7.12 -5.43 -6.25
CA ALA A 286 7.10 -4.08 -6.81
C ALA A 286 6.80 -3.05 -5.71
N LYS A 287 7.83 -2.32 -5.26
CA LYS A 287 7.75 -1.37 -4.15
C LYS A 287 7.59 0.05 -4.68
N LEU A 288 6.48 0.72 -4.36
CA LEU A 288 6.29 2.13 -4.68
C LEU A 288 7.18 3.00 -3.79
N ILE A 289 7.82 3.97 -4.42
CA ILE A 289 8.52 5.08 -3.78
C ILE A 289 7.75 6.35 -4.09
N ARG A 290 7.20 6.99 -3.05
CA ARG A 290 6.64 8.34 -3.18
C ARG A 290 7.76 9.36 -3.26
N THR A 291 7.67 10.25 -4.24
CA THR A 291 8.62 11.37 -4.39
C THR A 291 8.17 12.60 -3.62
N HIS A 292 6.89 12.65 -3.21
CA HIS A 292 6.26 13.84 -2.62
C HIS A 292 6.47 15.10 -3.48
N GLY A 293 6.61 14.93 -4.80
CA GLY A 293 6.88 16.01 -5.74
C GLY A 293 8.21 16.72 -5.51
N ALA A 294 9.17 16.07 -4.83
CA ALA A 294 10.51 16.60 -4.62
C ALA A 294 11.19 16.98 -5.94
N MET A 295 11.96 18.06 -5.89
CA MET A 295 12.54 18.72 -7.06
C MET A 295 14.03 18.91 -6.87
N ARG A 296 14.78 18.86 -7.96
CA ARG A 296 16.21 19.20 -8.00
C ARG A 296 16.48 20.16 -9.15
N GLY A 297 17.18 21.26 -8.88
CA GLY A 297 17.66 22.17 -9.93
C GLY A 297 18.85 21.59 -10.70
N GLU A 298 19.26 22.22 -11.80
CA GLU A 298 20.35 21.76 -12.67
C GLU A 298 21.70 21.63 -11.92
N THR A 299 21.96 22.49 -10.94
CA THR A 299 23.18 22.50 -10.11
C THR A 299 22.96 21.91 -8.71
N GLY A 300 21.84 21.23 -8.47
CA GLY A 300 21.49 20.74 -7.14
C GLY A 300 22.51 19.74 -6.59
N GLY A 301 22.84 19.84 -5.30
CA GLY A 301 23.69 18.88 -4.58
C GLY A 301 23.04 17.49 -4.47
N GLU A 302 23.79 16.48 -4.01
CA GLU A 302 23.35 15.08 -4.01
C GLU A 302 21.98 14.87 -3.34
N ALA A 303 21.16 13.96 -3.90
CA ALA A 303 19.90 13.57 -3.28
C ALA A 303 20.18 12.92 -1.90
N PRO A 304 19.34 13.22 -0.88
CA PRO A 304 19.47 12.58 0.42
C PRO A 304 19.29 11.07 0.25
N ALA A 305 20.20 10.28 0.82
CA ALA A 305 20.10 8.83 0.77
C ALA A 305 18.92 8.36 1.64
N ARG A 306 18.22 7.31 1.19
CA ARG A 306 17.24 6.65 2.04
C ARG A 306 17.95 5.96 3.19
N THR A 307 17.44 6.19 4.39
CA THR A 307 18.05 5.69 5.62
C THR A 307 17.35 4.43 6.16
N LEU A 308 16.20 4.06 5.57
CA LEU A 308 15.48 2.83 5.84
C LEU A 308 15.12 2.11 4.52
N PRO A 309 15.10 0.77 4.51
CA PRO A 309 14.64 0.02 3.35
C PRO A 309 13.13 0.20 3.13
N THR A 310 12.72 0.23 1.87
CA THR A 310 11.31 0.26 1.50
C THR A 310 10.62 -1.06 1.85
N VAL A 311 9.42 -0.98 2.42
CA VAL A 311 8.65 -2.15 2.84
C VAL A 311 7.55 -2.52 1.84
N HIS A 312 7.07 -3.75 1.93
CA HIS A 312 5.92 -4.23 1.17
C HIS A 312 5.18 -5.32 1.96
N THR A 313 3.86 -5.41 1.86
CA THR A 313 3.06 -6.47 2.53
C THR A 313 3.59 -7.87 2.24
N LYS A 314 3.97 -8.14 0.97
CA LYS A 314 4.54 -9.41 0.52
C LYS A 314 5.78 -9.88 1.32
N THR A 315 6.55 -8.96 1.91
CA THR A 315 7.79 -9.26 2.62
C THR A 315 7.76 -8.90 4.10
N ALA A 316 6.75 -8.15 4.55
CA ALA A 316 6.59 -7.80 5.96
C ALA A 316 6.42 -9.08 6.82
N ALA A 317 7.05 -9.12 7.99
CA ALA A 317 6.98 -10.29 8.89
C ALA A 317 5.91 -10.17 9.99
N SER A 318 5.37 -8.97 10.24
CA SER A 318 4.45 -8.73 11.34
C SER A 318 3.00 -9.09 10.98
N GLU A 319 2.40 -10.02 11.73
CA GLU A 319 0.99 -10.43 11.57
C GLU A 319 0.12 -10.08 12.79
N GLY A 320 0.74 -9.65 13.90
CA GLY A 320 0.06 -9.43 15.19
C GLY A 320 -0.78 -8.16 15.29
N LEU A 321 -0.84 -7.38 14.20
CA LEU A 321 -1.51 -6.08 14.15
C LEU A 321 -2.46 -6.05 12.95
N ALA A 322 -3.71 -5.70 13.24
CA ALA A 322 -4.79 -5.58 12.28
C ALA A 322 -5.42 -4.20 12.35
N VAL A 323 -6.03 -3.78 11.24
CA VAL A 323 -6.84 -2.55 11.18
C VAL A 323 -8.22 -2.86 10.64
N GLU A 324 -9.24 -2.24 11.21
CA GLU A 324 -10.62 -2.38 10.76
C GLU A 324 -10.90 -1.45 9.58
N LEU A 325 -11.32 -2.05 8.47
CA LEU A 325 -11.71 -1.34 7.25
C LEU A 325 -13.18 -0.94 7.35
N ARG A 326 -13.45 0.15 8.07
CA ARG A 326 -14.80 0.69 8.24
C ARG A 326 -15.40 1.31 6.98
N HIS A 327 -14.53 1.71 6.07
CA HIS A 327 -14.90 2.30 4.79
C HIS A 327 -14.82 1.25 3.69
N PRO A 328 -15.56 1.41 2.58
CA PRO A 328 -15.38 0.58 1.40
C PRO A 328 -13.89 0.58 0.98
N TRP A 329 -13.29 -0.61 0.92
CA TRP A 329 -11.87 -0.79 0.65
C TRP A 329 -11.58 -1.38 -0.73
N ALA A 330 -12.61 -1.89 -1.41
CA ALA A 330 -12.58 -2.36 -2.79
C ALA A 330 -13.54 -1.50 -3.66
N GLU A 331 -13.55 -0.19 -3.43
CA GLU A 331 -14.51 0.72 -4.05
C GLU A 331 -14.28 0.85 -5.56
N ILE A 332 -15.39 0.85 -6.32
CA ILE A 332 -15.42 1.20 -7.74
C ILE A 332 -16.20 2.50 -7.85
N VAL A 333 -15.58 3.49 -8.50
CA VAL A 333 -16.13 4.83 -8.67
C VAL A 333 -16.48 5.04 -10.12
N GLU A 334 -17.61 5.67 -10.36
CA GLU A 334 -17.99 6.16 -11.67
C GLU A 334 -17.43 7.57 -11.86
N ILE A 335 -16.38 7.67 -12.67
CA ILE A 335 -15.75 8.95 -13.01
C ILE A 335 -16.70 9.70 -13.96
N PRO A 336 -17.09 10.95 -13.61
CA PRO A 336 -18.01 11.75 -14.40
C PRO A 336 -17.38 12.20 -15.72
N CYS A 337 -18.22 12.68 -16.64
CA CYS A 337 -17.74 13.41 -17.81
C CYS A 337 -17.19 14.76 -17.36
N THR A 338 -15.89 14.85 -17.11
CA THR A 338 -15.21 16.07 -16.66
C THR A 338 -14.84 17.01 -17.82
N GLY A 339 -15.00 16.53 -19.06
CA GLY A 339 -14.58 17.22 -20.28
C GLY A 339 -13.17 16.84 -20.71
N GLY A 340 -12.65 17.52 -21.74
CA GLY A 340 -11.30 17.26 -22.26
C GLY A 340 -11.20 15.86 -22.90
N VAL A 341 -10.38 14.98 -22.33
CA VAL A 341 -10.21 13.59 -22.81
C VAL A 341 -11.38 12.67 -22.43
N GLN A 342 -12.27 13.10 -21.52
CA GLN A 342 -13.47 12.36 -21.08
C GLN A 342 -14.74 13.21 -21.25
N GLU A 343 -14.98 13.68 -22.48
CA GLU A 343 -16.16 14.50 -22.81
C GLU A 343 -17.46 13.68 -22.79
N PHE A 344 -17.44 12.43 -23.28
CA PHE A 344 -18.65 11.64 -23.51
C PHE A 344 -18.68 10.33 -22.71
N GLY A 345 -19.68 10.25 -21.83
CA GLY A 345 -19.94 9.06 -21.03
C GLY A 345 -19.07 8.97 -19.79
N ARG A 346 -19.60 8.25 -18.81
CA ARG A 346 -18.92 7.96 -17.55
C ARG A 346 -18.08 6.69 -17.70
N LYS A 347 -17.01 6.57 -16.91
CA LYS A 347 -16.18 5.35 -16.86
C LYS A 347 -16.08 4.84 -15.44
N LEU A 348 -15.97 3.53 -15.30
CA LEU A 348 -15.71 2.91 -14.00
C LEU A 348 -14.21 2.83 -13.78
N ALA A 349 -13.77 3.14 -12.57
CA ALA A 349 -12.40 2.93 -12.13
C ALA A 349 -12.39 2.47 -10.67
N ARG A 350 -11.51 1.52 -10.36
CA ARG A 350 -11.33 1.04 -8.99
C ARG A 350 -10.47 2.02 -8.21
N ASN A 351 -10.74 2.26 -6.93
CA ASN A 351 -9.83 3.06 -6.11
C ASN A 351 -8.84 2.14 -5.38
N ASP A 352 -7.60 2.09 -5.88
CA ASP A 352 -6.54 1.25 -5.33
C ASP A 352 -5.60 1.98 -4.35
N TYR A 353 -5.86 3.25 -4.02
CA TYR A 353 -5.05 3.98 -3.04
C TYR A 353 -5.05 3.37 -1.63
N PRO A 354 -6.17 2.83 -1.09
CA PRO A 354 -6.12 2.07 0.15
C PRO A 354 -5.16 0.88 0.07
N LEU A 355 -5.16 0.14 -1.04
CA LEU A 355 -4.24 -1.00 -1.24
C LEU A 355 -2.79 -0.53 -1.29
N MET A 356 -2.53 0.53 -2.05
CA MET A 356 -1.21 1.17 -2.16
C MET A 356 -0.65 1.49 -0.77
N ALA A 357 -1.43 2.19 0.05
CA ALA A 357 -1.01 2.54 1.40
C ALA A 357 -0.77 1.31 2.28
N MET A 358 -1.61 0.27 2.20
CA MET A 358 -1.42 -0.99 2.95
C MET A 358 -0.08 -1.64 2.60
N TRP A 359 0.29 -1.65 1.31
CA TRP A 359 1.55 -2.21 0.85
C TRP A 359 2.74 -1.41 1.34
N GLU A 360 2.71 -0.08 1.17
CA GLU A 360 3.76 0.84 1.60
C GLU A 360 4.00 0.83 3.11
N MET A 361 3.02 0.37 3.91
CA MET A 361 3.18 0.19 5.36
C MET A 361 3.49 -1.23 5.82
N GLY A 362 3.48 -2.21 4.91
CA GLY A 362 3.67 -3.62 5.26
C GLY A 362 2.54 -4.17 6.13
N LEU A 363 1.33 -3.63 6.01
CA LEU A 363 0.15 -4.10 6.75
C LEU A 363 -0.33 -5.41 6.14
N ARG A 364 -0.47 -6.46 6.96
CA ARG A 364 -0.85 -7.82 6.51
C ARG A 364 -2.25 -8.25 6.94
N THR A 365 -2.72 -7.82 8.10
CA THR A 365 -3.98 -8.31 8.66
C THR A 365 -5.05 -7.23 8.59
N LEU A 366 -6.19 -7.56 7.98
CA LEU A 366 -7.30 -6.64 7.74
C LEU A 366 -8.55 -7.16 8.43
N LYS A 367 -9.23 -6.31 9.19
CA LYS A 367 -10.51 -6.66 9.81
C LYS A 367 -11.66 -6.09 9.00
N ILE A 368 -12.54 -6.96 8.50
CA ILE A 368 -13.66 -6.61 7.62
C ILE A 368 -14.97 -7.20 8.15
N PRO A 369 -16.12 -6.56 7.93
CA PRO A 369 -17.41 -7.18 8.21
C PRO A 369 -17.63 -8.37 7.28
N THR A 370 -18.28 -9.43 7.79
CA THR A 370 -18.71 -10.58 6.96
C THR A 370 -19.54 -10.16 5.74
N GLN A 371 -20.25 -9.03 5.83
CA GLN A 371 -21.02 -8.46 4.73
C GLN A 371 -20.21 -8.25 3.45
N ASP A 372 -18.93 -7.88 3.58
CA ASP A 372 -18.05 -7.58 2.45
C ASP A 372 -17.87 -8.81 1.54
N LEU A 373 -17.94 -10.02 2.09
CA LEU A 373 -17.76 -11.25 1.33
C LEU A 373 -19.02 -11.73 0.58
N HIS A 374 -20.18 -11.08 0.78
CA HIS A 374 -21.36 -11.40 -0.03
C HIS A 374 -21.22 -10.90 -1.48
N ASN A 375 -20.56 -9.76 -1.68
CA ASN A 375 -20.37 -9.14 -3.00
C ASN A 375 -19.23 -9.84 -3.77
N GLU A 376 -19.48 -10.24 -5.02
CA GLU A 376 -18.50 -10.90 -5.89
C GLU A 376 -17.23 -10.08 -6.16
N GLN A 377 -17.35 -8.76 -6.30
CA GLN A 377 -16.21 -7.87 -6.58
C GLN A 377 -15.27 -7.80 -5.37
N THR A 378 -15.83 -7.60 -4.17
CA THR A 378 -15.06 -7.58 -2.93
C THR A 378 -14.48 -8.95 -2.59
N LEU A 379 -15.20 -10.04 -2.89
CA LEU A 379 -14.71 -11.41 -2.75
C LEU A 379 -13.49 -11.68 -3.67
N ARG A 380 -13.58 -11.29 -4.94
CA ARG A 380 -12.44 -11.36 -5.89
C ARG A 380 -11.26 -10.51 -5.41
N ARG A 381 -11.52 -9.31 -4.88
CA ARG A 381 -10.47 -8.45 -4.34
C ARG A 381 -9.82 -9.05 -3.10
N ALA A 382 -10.60 -9.65 -2.19
CA ALA A 382 -10.07 -10.36 -1.02
C ALA A 382 -9.19 -11.54 -1.41
N ARG A 383 -9.55 -12.26 -2.49
CA ARG A 383 -8.69 -13.32 -3.03
C ARG A 383 -7.39 -12.75 -3.59
N LEU A 384 -7.45 -11.73 -4.44
CA LEU A 384 -6.24 -11.10 -4.98
C LEU A 384 -5.31 -10.61 -3.85
N MET A 385 -5.88 -9.99 -2.82
CA MET A 385 -5.13 -9.54 -1.64
C MET A 385 -4.52 -10.70 -0.85
N THR A 386 -5.22 -11.82 -0.74
CA THR A 386 -4.68 -13.06 -0.14
C THR A 386 -3.43 -13.54 -0.88
N ASP A 387 -3.46 -13.50 -2.22
CA ASP A 387 -2.34 -13.96 -3.03
C ASP A 387 -1.07 -13.11 -2.81
N VAL A 388 -1.21 -11.83 -2.44
CA VAL A 388 -0.07 -10.94 -2.10
C VAL A 388 0.27 -10.87 -0.60
N GLY A 389 -0.31 -11.75 0.21
CA GLY A 389 0.07 -11.94 1.63
C GLY A 389 -0.87 -11.32 2.65
N HIS A 390 -2.01 -10.73 2.24
CA HIS A 390 -3.01 -10.24 3.19
C HIS A 390 -3.80 -11.38 3.82
N ARG A 391 -4.27 -11.14 5.05
CA ARG A 391 -5.11 -12.06 5.82
C ARG A 391 -6.29 -11.30 6.43
N PHE A 392 -7.39 -12.00 6.65
CA PHE A 392 -8.64 -11.37 7.09
C PHE A 392 -9.08 -11.82 8.48
N ILE A 393 -9.46 -10.86 9.32
CA ILE A 393 -10.30 -11.07 10.49
C ILE A 393 -11.72 -10.71 10.08
N LEU A 394 -12.63 -11.68 10.05
CA LEU A 394 -14.04 -11.41 9.77
C LEU A 394 -14.73 -11.00 11.05
N THR A 395 -15.47 -9.89 11.06
CA THR A 395 -16.32 -9.53 12.19
C THR A 395 -17.80 -9.74 11.84
N SER A 396 -18.55 -10.36 12.75
CA SER A 396 -19.95 -10.69 12.54
C SER A 396 -20.78 -10.32 13.76
N LEU A 397 -22.01 -9.84 13.53
CA LEU A 397 -23.03 -9.73 14.55
C LEU A 397 -23.78 -11.06 14.61
N GLY A 398 -23.62 -11.81 15.70
CA GLY A 398 -24.13 -13.17 15.78
C GLY A 398 -23.20 -14.22 15.17
N ILE A 399 -23.71 -15.44 15.04
CA ILE A 399 -23.01 -16.56 14.39
C ILE A 399 -23.07 -16.34 12.87
N PRO A 400 -21.93 -16.28 12.16
CA PRO A 400 -21.93 -16.07 10.72
C PRO A 400 -22.48 -17.29 9.96
N ASP A 401 -22.98 -17.04 8.75
CA ASP A 401 -23.45 -18.08 7.83
C ASP A 401 -22.28 -18.99 7.40
N THR A 402 -22.45 -20.30 7.57
CA THR A 402 -21.46 -21.30 7.17
C THR A 402 -21.30 -21.38 5.65
N GLY A 403 -22.36 -21.11 4.88
CA GLY A 403 -22.28 -21.10 3.42
C GLY A 403 -21.38 -19.98 2.89
N LEU A 404 -21.39 -18.81 3.56
CA LEU A 404 -20.45 -17.73 3.26
C LEU A 404 -18.99 -18.13 3.50
N LEU A 405 -18.72 -18.85 4.60
CA LEU A 405 -17.36 -19.31 4.92
C LEU A 405 -16.86 -20.38 3.96
N ASP A 406 -17.73 -21.32 3.58
CA ASP A 406 -17.43 -22.32 2.56
C ASP A 406 -17.08 -21.64 1.23
N ARG A 407 -17.89 -20.68 0.79
CA ARG A 407 -17.61 -19.88 -0.41
C ARG A 407 -16.27 -19.13 -0.28
N ALA A 408 -16.00 -18.46 0.84
CA ALA A 408 -14.74 -17.75 1.03
C ALA A 408 -13.52 -18.69 0.97
N ARG A 409 -13.65 -19.90 1.54
CA ARG A 409 -12.63 -20.96 1.47
C ARG A 409 -12.46 -21.52 0.05
N GLU A 410 -13.54 -21.73 -0.69
CA GLU A 410 -13.51 -22.19 -2.08
C GLU A 410 -12.85 -21.17 -3.02
N HIS A 411 -13.09 -19.88 -2.78
CA HIS A 411 -12.37 -18.79 -3.42
C HIS A 411 -10.92 -18.67 -2.91
N GLY A 412 -10.57 -19.34 -1.82
CA GLY A 412 -9.24 -19.40 -1.22
C GLY A 412 -8.82 -18.09 -0.57
N ILE A 413 -9.72 -17.47 0.18
CA ILE A 413 -9.44 -16.28 1.00
C ILE A 413 -8.77 -16.71 2.31
N ALA A 414 -7.67 -16.04 2.69
CA ALA A 414 -6.96 -16.34 3.93
C ALA A 414 -7.65 -15.73 5.15
N ILE A 415 -8.58 -16.47 5.75
CA ILE A 415 -9.25 -16.05 7.00
C ILE A 415 -8.39 -16.46 8.21
N ALA A 416 -7.83 -15.49 8.92
CA ALA A 416 -7.02 -15.71 10.12
C ALA A 416 -7.85 -15.87 11.39
N ALA A 417 -8.97 -15.16 11.49
CA ALA A 417 -9.90 -15.24 12.61
C ALA A 417 -11.31 -14.79 12.21
N ILE A 418 -12.28 -15.17 13.03
CA ILE A 418 -13.66 -14.71 12.97
C ILE A 418 -14.04 -14.20 14.35
N GLU A 419 -14.22 -12.90 14.47
CA GLU A 419 -14.75 -12.23 15.66
C GLU A 419 -16.28 -12.30 15.64
N ILE A 420 -16.82 -13.07 16.58
CA ILE A 420 -18.25 -13.35 16.74
C ILE A 420 -18.78 -12.45 17.85
N ASN A 421 -19.57 -11.45 17.48
CA ASN A 421 -20.11 -10.49 18.45
C ASN A 421 -21.44 -11.01 19.00
N LEU A 422 -21.46 -11.34 20.30
CA LEU A 422 -22.64 -11.84 21.03
C LEU A 422 -22.77 -11.11 22.36
N ASN A 423 -23.99 -10.91 22.86
CA ASN A 423 -24.18 -10.55 24.26
C ASN A 423 -23.97 -11.79 25.16
N ALA A 424 -23.90 -11.59 26.48
CA ALA A 424 -23.59 -12.66 27.42
C ALA A 424 -24.63 -13.80 27.42
N GLN A 425 -25.92 -13.49 27.21
CA GLN A 425 -26.97 -14.52 27.11
C GLN A 425 -26.81 -15.33 25.83
N ALA A 426 -26.64 -14.67 24.69
CA ALA A 426 -26.47 -15.33 23.41
C ALA A 426 -25.22 -16.23 23.38
N LEU A 427 -24.13 -15.86 24.06
CA LEU A 427 -22.97 -16.74 24.20
C LEU A 427 -23.33 -18.06 24.91
N ARG A 428 -24.07 -18.00 26.03
CA ARG A 428 -24.49 -19.20 26.78
C ARG A 428 -25.24 -20.20 25.91
N ASP A 429 -26.07 -19.68 25.00
CA ASP A 429 -26.92 -20.49 24.12
C ASP A 429 -26.21 -20.91 22.82
N ALA A 430 -25.02 -20.35 22.53
CA ALA A 430 -24.36 -20.49 21.23
C ALA A 430 -23.60 -21.81 21.02
N GLY A 431 -23.41 -22.64 22.06
CA GLY A 431 -22.58 -23.85 22.01
C GLY A 431 -22.79 -24.71 20.75
N PRO A 432 -24.01 -25.26 20.51
CA PRO A 432 -24.28 -26.08 19.33
C PRO A 432 -24.04 -25.36 17.99
N ALA A 433 -24.27 -24.05 17.92
CA ALA A 433 -24.03 -23.27 16.72
C ALA A 433 -22.53 -23.04 16.47
N LEU A 434 -21.75 -22.80 17.53
CA LEU A 434 -20.29 -22.69 17.48
C LEU A 434 -19.64 -24.02 17.11
N SER A 435 -20.13 -25.15 17.62
CA SER A 435 -19.61 -26.48 17.21
C SER A 435 -19.85 -26.73 15.72
N ARG A 436 -21.02 -26.36 15.19
CA ARG A 436 -21.28 -26.43 13.74
C ARG A 436 -20.33 -25.53 12.97
N LEU A 437 -20.22 -24.26 13.37
CA LEU A 437 -19.36 -23.27 12.71
C LEU A 437 -17.91 -23.76 12.61
N ARG A 438 -17.38 -24.34 13.68
CA ARG A 438 -16.02 -24.91 13.71
C ARG A 438 -15.78 -25.94 12.61
N GLY A 439 -16.80 -26.72 12.23
CA GLY A 439 -16.70 -27.70 11.14
C GLY A 439 -16.44 -27.09 9.76
N HIS A 440 -16.68 -25.78 9.57
CA HIS A 440 -16.54 -25.10 8.29
C HIS A 440 -15.28 -24.24 8.18
N THR A 441 -14.52 -24.06 9.27
CA THR A 441 -13.36 -23.14 9.27
C THR A 441 -12.24 -23.57 10.21
N ALA A 442 -11.00 -23.41 9.74
CA ALA A 442 -9.80 -23.53 10.56
C ALA A 442 -9.39 -22.17 11.19
N ALA A 443 -10.11 -21.09 10.90
CA ALA A 443 -9.85 -19.79 11.47
C ALA A 443 -10.11 -19.78 12.99
N ARG A 444 -9.40 -18.92 13.70
CA ARG A 444 -9.64 -18.71 15.13
C ARG A 444 -11.03 -18.12 15.35
N LEU A 445 -11.84 -18.70 16.24
CA LEU A 445 -13.13 -18.15 16.65
C LEU A 445 -12.93 -17.30 17.90
N ILE A 446 -13.15 -16.00 17.77
CA ILE A 446 -12.89 -15.02 18.83
C ILE A 446 -14.24 -14.46 19.31
N TYR A 447 -14.52 -14.56 20.60
CA TYR A 447 -15.72 -13.97 21.16
C TYR A 447 -15.55 -12.47 21.42
N GLY A 448 -16.38 -11.65 20.79
CA GLY A 448 -16.52 -10.23 21.10
C GLY A 448 -17.79 -9.97 21.91
N LYS A 449 -17.66 -9.62 23.20
CA LYS A 449 -18.84 -9.27 24.01
C LYS A 449 -19.52 -8.02 23.48
N ILE A 450 -20.78 -8.10 23.06
CA ILE A 450 -21.63 -6.94 22.86
C ILE A 450 -22.03 -6.43 24.24
N ARG A 451 -21.71 -5.16 24.49
CA ARG A 451 -22.02 -4.49 25.75
C ARG A 451 -23.46 -3.98 25.73
N THR A 452 -24.15 -4.14 26.84
CA THR A 452 -25.56 -3.78 27.02
C THR A 452 -25.72 -2.72 28.12
N GLY A 453 -26.96 -2.27 28.38
CA GLY A 453 -27.24 -1.33 29.47
C GLY A 453 -26.92 -1.81 30.87
N GLU A 454 -26.81 -3.12 31.06
CA GLU A 454 -26.34 -3.73 32.31
C GLU A 454 -24.83 -3.58 32.48
N ASP A 455 -24.09 -3.42 31.37
CA ASP A 455 -22.63 -3.34 31.36
C ASP A 455 -22.12 -1.90 31.40
N ASP A 456 -22.81 -0.98 30.72
CA ASP A 456 -22.45 0.43 30.64
C ASP A 456 -23.66 1.29 31.01
N ALA A 457 -23.47 2.20 31.98
CA ALA A 457 -24.53 3.09 32.42
C ALA A 457 -25.04 3.96 31.27
N HIS A 458 -26.33 3.86 30.97
CA HIS A 458 -26.99 4.64 29.91
C HIS A 458 -27.07 6.14 30.19
N PHE A 459 -26.91 6.55 31.44
CA PHE A 459 -27.02 7.95 31.84
C PHE A 459 -25.99 8.27 32.93
N ASP A 460 -25.08 9.21 32.67
CA ASP A 460 -24.04 9.65 33.61
C ASP A 460 -24.51 10.79 34.54
N GLY A 461 -25.81 11.10 34.55
CA GLY A 461 -26.40 12.24 35.24
C GLY A 461 -26.54 13.50 34.38
N LYS A 462 -25.92 13.54 33.19
CA LYS A 462 -25.97 14.68 32.25
C LYS A 462 -26.27 14.27 30.80
N HIS A 463 -25.82 13.11 30.36
CA HIS A 463 -25.90 12.66 28.96
C HIS A 463 -26.44 11.23 28.86
N TYR A 464 -27.26 11.00 27.85
CA TYR A 464 -27.73 9.66 27.48
C TYR A 464 -26.77 9.00 26.49
N SER A 465 -26.41 7.73 26.72
CA SER A 465 -25.55 6.93 25.86
C SER A 465 -26.32 5.74 25.27
N HIS A 466 -26.49 5.73 23.94
CA HIS A 466 -27.12 4.65 23.16
C HIS A 466 -26.15 4.05 22.13
N PHE A 467 -24.85 3.97 22.48
CA PHE A 467 -23.82 3.49 21.56
C PHE A 467 -23.49 2.01 21.79
N VAL A 468 -23.38 1.27 20.69
CA VAL A 468 -22.99 -0.14 20.74
C VAL A 468 -21.48 -0.23 20.91
N ASN A 469 -21.05 -0.86 21.99
CA ASN A 469 -19.64 -1.17 22.24
C ASN A 469 -19.43 -2.68 22.21
N THR A 470 -18.23 -3.09 21.76
CA THR A 470 -17.83 -4.50 21.76
C THR A 470 -16.51 -4.72 22.50
N GLY A 471 -16.35 -5.92 23.04
CA GLY A 471 -15.18 -6.37 23.80
C GLY A 471 -15.39 -6.34 25.31
N LEU A 472 -14.72 -7.27 25.99
CA LEU A 472 -14.59 -7.27 27.46
C LEU A 472 -13.61 -6.17 27.90
N ARG A 473 -13.81 -5.59 29.08
CA ARG A 473 -12.78 -4.77 29.75
C ARG A 473 -11.88 -5.66 30.59
N ALA A 474 -10.63 -5.24 30.81
CA ALA A 474 -9.66 -6.00 31.62
C ALA A 474 -10.21 -6.34 33.02
N ALA A 475 -10.91 -5.40 33.65
CA ALA A 475 -11.54 -5.57 34.97
C ALA A 475 -12.71 -6.59 34.99
N GLU A 476 -13.29 -6.91 33.85
CA GLU A 476 -14.41 -7.86 33.74
C GLU A 476 -13.95 -9.31 33.55
N LEU A 477 -12.65 -9.52 33.27
CA LEU A 477 -12.15 -10.82 32.85
C LEU A 477 -12.36 -11.87 33.93
N GLU A 478 -11.98 -11.60 35.17
CA GLU A 478 -12.14 -12.56 36.28
C GLU A 478 -13.59 -13.00 36.46
N ALA A 479 -14.54 -12.05 36.41
CA ALA A 479 -15.97 -12.36 36.51
C ALA A 479 -16.50 -13.13 35.29
N ALA A 480 -15.94 -12.90 34.10
CA ALA A 480 -16.32 -13.59 32.87
C ALA A 480 -15.73 -15.01 32.76
N GLN A 481 -14.68 -15.34 33.53
CA GLN A 481 -13.93 -16.59 33.40
C GLN A 481 -14.82 -17.86 33.42
N PRO A 482 -15.77 -18.03 34.36
CA PRO A 482 -16.54 -19.27 34.43
C PRO A 482 -17.39 -19.51 33.18
N ALA A 483 -17.96 -18.44 32.61
CA ALA A 483 -18.76 -18.52 31.39
C ALA A 483 -17.88 -18.84 30.16
N LEU A 484 -16.65 -18.30 30.12
CA LEU A 484 -15.72 -18.52 29.02
C LEU A 484 -15.06 -19.91 29.07
N ALA A 485 -14.73 -20.41 30.27
CA ALA A 485 -14.01 -21.66 30.48
C ALA A 485 -14.72 -22.84 29.80
N ALA A 486 -16.04 -22.96 29.96
CA ALA A 486 -16.82 -24.03 29.32
C ALA A 486 -16.72 -24.00 27.78
N HIS A 487 -16.71 -22.82 27.17
CA HIS A 487 -16.56 -22.69 25.72
C HIS A 487 -15.13 -22.94 25.23
N LEU A 488 -14.13 -22.53 26.01
CA LEU A 488 -12.72 -22.79 25.72
C LEU A 488 -12.40 -24.29 25.79
N GLU A 489 -12.83 -24.96 26.87
CA GLU A 489 -12.64 -26.40 27.06
C GLU A 489 -13.30 -27.24 25.96
N GLN A 490 -14.46 -26.79 25.47
CA GLN A 490 -15.21 -27.46 24.39
C GLN A 490 -14.73 -27.06 22.98
N GLY A 491 -13.73 -26.18 22.86
CA GLY A 491 -13.20 -25.71 21.56
C GLY A 491 -14.19 -24.84 20.77
N HIS A 492 -15.23 -24.33 21.43
CA HIS A 492 -16.24 -23.45 20.82
C HIS A 492 -15.64 -22.10 20.41
N ILE A 493 -14.67 -21.61 21.18
CA ILE A 493 -13.90 -20.38 20.91
C ILE A 493 -12.42 -20.64 21.19
N ASP A 494 -11.55 -19.89 20.52
CA ASP A 494 -10.09 -19.93 20.72
C ASP A 494 -9.58 -18.72 21.50
N GLY A 495 -10.44 -17.72 21.70
CA GLY A 495 -10.04 -16.46 22.29
C GLY A 495 -11.17 -15.45 22.47
N ILE A 496 -10.79 -14.29 22.97
CA ILE A 496 -11.72 -13.19 23.28
C ILE A 496 -11.19 -11.86 22.74
N THR A 497 -12.11 -10.94 22.45
CA THR A 497 -11.77 -9.54 22.20
C THR A 497 -11.81 -8.76 23.53
N VAL A 498 -10.68 -8.14 23.88
CA VAL A 498 -10.58 -7.19 25.00
C VAL A 498 -10.48 -5.78 24.46
N ARG A 499 -11.34 -4.88 24.94
CA ARG A 499 -11.37 -3.50 24.52
C ARG A 499 -10.32 -2.68 25.28
N LEU A 500 -9.53 -1.92 24.53
CA LEU A 500 -8.62 -0.92 25.07
C LEU A 500 -9.08 0.47 24.62
N ASP A 501 -9.54 1.27 25.59
CA ASP A 501 -10.00 2.64 25.33
C ASP A 501 -8.82 3.61 25.18
N TRP A 502 -9.05 4.72 24.46
CA TRP A 502 -8.05 5.76 24.27
C TRP A 502 -7.48 6.27 25.61
N GLY A 503 -6.18 6.52 25.65
CA GLY A 503 -5.47 6.95 26.86
C GLY A 503 -5.00 5.83 27.80
N SER A 504 -5.37 4.58 27.53
CA SER A 504 -4.89 3.43 28.32
C SER A 504 -3.40 3.15 28.09
N ASP A 505 -2.70 2.61 29.11
CA ASP A 505 -1.33 2.10 28.95
C ASP A 505 -1.35 0.72 28.27
N LEU A 506 -1.02 0.69 26.98
CA LEU A 506 -1.03 -0.53 26.17
C LEU A 506 0.00 -1.56 26.65
N ILE A 507 1.20 -1.12 27.03
CA ILE A 507 2.28 -2.02 27.43
C ILE A 507 1.99 -2.67 28.79
N ALA A 508 1.44 -1.90 29.73
CA ALA A 508 0.97 -2.46 31.01
C ALA A 508 -0.16 -3.48 30.78
N ALA A 509 -1.18 -3.11 29.99
CA ALA A 509 -2.28 -4.01 29.65
C ALA A 509 -1.80 -5.29 28.93
N HIS A 510 -0.79 -5.18 28.05
CA HIS A 510 -0.21 -6.32 27.36
C HIS A 510 0.33 -7.38 28.33
N GLY A 511 1.09 -6.97 29.35
CA GLY A 511 1.68 -7.90 30.31
C GLY A 511 0.62 -8.74 31.04
N GLU A 512 -0.41 -8.08 31.55
CA GLU A 512 -1.54 -8.75 32.22
C GLU A 512 -2.31 -9.68 31.28
N LEU A 513 -2.64 -9.20 30.08
CA LEU A 513 -3.40 -9.96 29.09
C LEU A 513 -2.60 -11.16 28.58
N ALA A 514 -1.30 -11.02 28.33
CA ALA A 514 -0.45 -12.11 27.88
C ALA A 514 -0.31 -13.19 28.97
N GLN A 515 -0.16 -12.81 30.24
CA GLN A 515 -0.15 -13.76 31.35
C GLN A 515 -1.49 -14.50 31.46
N ARG A 516 -2.61 -13.78 31.38
CA ARG A 516 -3.94 -14.36 31.49
C ARG A 516 -4.28 -15.26 30.30
N ALA A 517 -3.93 -14.85 29.08
CA ALA A 517 -4.08 -15.64 27.87
C ALA A 517 -3.37 -17.01 28.00
N ARG A 518 -2.12 -17.01 28.48
CA ARG A 518 -1.37 -18.25 28.77
C ARG A 518 -2.03 -19.09 29.86
N ALA A 519 -2.46 -18.46 30.96
CA ALA A 519 -3.08 -19.17 32.08
C ALA A 519 -4.39 -19.87 31.67
N TRP A 520 -5.15 -19.30 30.74
CA TRP A 520 -6.43 -19.85 30.28
C TRP A 520 -6.33 -20.65 28.98
N GLY A 521 -5.13 -20.77 28.40
CA GLY A 521 -4.93 -21.48 27.14
C GLY A 521 -5.69 -20.86 25.96
N MET A 522 -5.80 -19.53 25.91
CA MET A 522 -6.57 -18.80 24.89
C MET A 522 -5.73 -17.73 24.19
N THR A 523 -6.30 -17.17 23.12
CA THR A 523 -5.78 -15.95 22.48
C THR A 523 -6.59 -14.72 22.89
N VAL A 524 -5.96 -13.55 22.87
CA VAL A 524 -6.61 -12.26 23.12
C VAL A 524 -6.41 -11.36 21.91
N ASN A 525 -7.50 -10.86 21.35
CA ASN A 525 -7.48 -9.77 20.39
C ASN A 525 -7.81 -8.46 21.11
N VAL A 526 -6.85 -7.55 21.19
CA VAL A 526 -7.03 -6.24 21.81
C VAL A 526 -7.65 -5.30 20.78
N GLY A 527 -8.93 -4.97 20.95
CA GLY A 527 -9.63 -3.98 20.15
C GLY A 527 -9.25 -2.56 20.60
N VAL A 528 -8.27 -1.96 19.94
CA VAL A 528 -7.74 -0.62 20.26
C VAL A 528 -8.65 0.44 19.67
N LYS A 529 -9.21 1.30 20.53
CA LYS A 529 -10.13 2.37 20.13
C LYS A 529 -9.37 3.69 20.04
N LEU A 530 -9.36 4.28 18.84
CA LEU A 530 -8.78 5.61 18.62
C LEU A 530 -9.74 6.74 18.99
N ALA A 531 -11.01 6.44 19.21
CA ALA A 531 -11.99 7.44 19.63
C ALA A 531 -11.71 7.87 21.08
N ASP A 532 -11.61 9.18 21.32
CA ASP A 532 -11.46 9.74 22.67
C ASP A 532 -12.81 9.80 23.40
N ARG A 533 -13.61 10.82 23.10
CA ARG A 533 -14.93 11.03 23.73
C ARG A 533 -15.98 11.47 22.72
N LEU A 534 -17.24 11.32 23.12
CA LEU A 534 -18.39 11.69 22.30
C LEU A 534 -18.28 13.14 21.79
N ALA A 535 -18.57 13.33 20.50
CA ALA A 535 -18.56 14.62 19.82
C ALA A 535 -17.20 15.37 19.84
N SER A 536 -16.10 14.66 20.12
CA SER A 536 -14.74 15.19 20.08
C SER A 536 -13.92 14.43 19.04
N ALA A 537 -13.14 15.17 18.26
CA ALA A 537 -12.20 14.56 17.32
C ALA A 537 -10.92 14.17 18.04
N ASN A 538 -10.48 12.92 17.90
CA ASN A 538 -9.09 12.58 18.21
C ASN A 538 -8.21 12.78 16.96
N ALA A 539 -7.49 13.91 16.93
CA ALA A 539 -6.62 14.29 15.82
C ALA A 539 -5.12 14.30 16.20
N ASP A 540 -4.75 13.66 17.32
CA ASP A 540 -3.35 13.61 17.78
C ASP A 540 -2.57 12.51 17.03
N ASP A 541 -2.08 12.85 15.84
CA ASP A 541 -1.34 11.92 14.98
C ASP A 541 -0.10 11.33 15.67
N ALA A 542 0.59 12.11 16.52
CA ALA A 542 1.81 11.64 17.20
C ALA A 542 1.48 10.62 18.30
N ALA A 543 0.41 10.86 19.08
CA ALA A 543 -0.05 9.91 20.08
C ALA A 543 -0.61 8.62 19.45
N ILE A 544 -1.34 8.73 18.33
CA ILE A 544 -1.84 7.56 17.58
C ILE A 544 -0.66 6.75 17.03
N ALA A 545 0.34 7.41 16.45
CA ALA A 545 1.56 6.75 15.95
C ALA A 545 2.32 6.02 17.07
N ALA A 546 2.43 6.65 18.25
CA ALA A 546 3.05 6.02 19.42
C ALA A 546 2.27 4.77 19.86
N LEU A 547 0.94 4.82 19.86
CA LEU A 547 0.11 3.68 20.22
C LEU A 547 0.24 2.53 19.21
N VAL A 548 0.32 2.83 17.91
CA VAL A 548 0.60 1.84 16.86
C VAL A 548 1.99 1.22 17.04
N ALA A 549 2.99 2.02 17.38
CA ALA A 549 4.35 1.54 17.64
C ALA A 549 4.43 0.64 18.88
N GLU A 550 3.78 1.02 19.99
CA GLU A 550 3.67 0.20 21.19
C GLU A 550 2.96 -1.12 20.89
N ALA A 551 1.83 -1.08 20.16
CA ALA A 551 1.09 -2.28 19.75
C ALA A 551 1.93 -3.20 18.86
N PHE A 552 2.71 -2.64 17.93
CA PHE A 552 3.60 -3.41 17.07
C PHE A 552 4.62 -4.19 17.89
N LEU A 553 5.36 -3.51 18.78
CA LEU A 553 6.38 -4.15 19.62
C LEU A 553 5.75 -5.17 20.58
N ALA A 554 4.63 -4.83 21.21
CA ALA A 554 3.92 -5.74 22.11
C ALA A 554 3.41 -6.99 21.39
N SER A 555 2.87 -6.86 20.18
CA SER A 555 2.41 -8.01 19.39
C SER A 555 3.53 -8.98 19.03
N ARG A 556 4.79 -8.51 19.00
CA ARG A 556 5.96 -9.35 18.73
C ARG A 556 6.50 -10.04 19.97
N ALA A 557 6.14 -9.57 21.16
CA ALA A 557 6.56 -10.16 22.43
C ALA A 557 5.70 -11.36 22.86
N SER A 558 4.58 -11.63 22.16
CA SER A 558 3.66 -12.71 22.51
C SER A 558 2.79 -13.13 21.32
N ASP A 559 2.77 -14.43 21.01
CA ASP A 559 1.86 -15.00 20.01
C ASP A 559 0.40 -15.08 20.51
N ALA A 560 0.18 -14.90 21.81
CA ALA A 560 -1.14 -15.02 22.43
C ALA A 560 -1.95 -13.72 22.36
N VAL A 561 -1.32 -12.57 22.14
CA VAL A 561 -1.97 -11.26 22.15
C VAL A 561 -1.77 -10.56 20.81
N THR A 562 -2.88 -10.24 20.15
CA THR A 562 -2.90 -9.50 18.88
C THR A 562 -3.69 -8.20 19.06
N TYR A 563 -3.53 -7.26 18.13
CA TYR A 563 -4.16 -5.94 18.22
C TYR A 563 -4.98 -5.66 16.98
N SER A 564 -6.21 -5.16 17.16
CA SER A 564 -7.08 -4.68 16.09
C SER A 564 -7.40 -3.21 16.32
N PHE A 565 -6.80 -2.32 15.53
CA PHE A 565 -7.14 -0.90 15.54
C PHE A 565 -8.49 -0.70 14.86
N ASP A 566 -9.33 0.12 15.47
CA ASP A 566 -10.70 0.30 15.03
C ASP A 566 -10.85 1.10 13.74
N THR A 567 -9.78 1.74 13.23
CA THR A 567 -9.89 2.71 12.12
C THR A 567 -8.63 2.74 11.25
N PHE A 568 -8.75 2.31 9.99
CA PHE A 568 -7.68 2.44 8.99
C PHE A 568 -7.62 3.84 8.34
N MET A 569 -8.75 4.32 7.83
CA MET A 569 -8.88 5.65 7.22
C MET A 569 -9.66 6.57 8.16
N ASP A 570 -9.28 7.85 8.22
CA ASP A 570 -9.97 8.89 9.00
C ASP A 570 -11.50 8.72 8.98
N VAL A 571 -12.07 8.76 10.19
CA VAL A 571 -13.50 8.92 10.40
C VAL A 571 -13.73 10.38 10.74
N ASP A 572 -14.20 11.14 9.77
CA ASP A 572 -14.45 12.58 9.84
C ASP A 572 -15.94 12.92 10.04
N ARG A 573 -16.80 11.89 10.12
CA ARG A 573 -18.26 11.98 10.26
C ARG A 573 -18.73 11.11 11.43
N GLY A 574 -19.82 11.53 12.08
CA GLY A 574 -20.46 10.78 13.16
C GLY A 574 -20.04 11.19 14.57
N TYR A 575 -20.31 10.32 15.55
CA TYR A 575 -20.22 10.64 16.98
C TYR A 575 -18.81 10.63 17.56
N PHE A 576 -17.87 9.97 16.89
CA PHE A 576 -16.49 9.79 17.37
C PHE A 576 -15.48 10.04 16.24
N PRO A 577 -15.32 11.30 15.78
CA PRO A 577 -14.32 11.59 14.76
C PRO A 577 -12.91 11.26 15.25
N ARG A 578 -12.06 10.74 14.36
CA ARG A 578 -10.67 10.37 14.68
C ARG A 578 -9.83 10.16 13.44
N ASN A 579 -8.54 10.43 13.57
CA ASN A 579 -7.56 10.10 12.54
C ASN A 579 -7.28 8.58 12.50
N GLY A 580 -7.03 8.07 11.30
CA GLY A 580 -6.59 6.69 11.06
C GLY A 580 -5.09 6.61 10.74
N LEU A 581 -4.71 5.53 10.05
CA LEU A 581 -3.38 5.36 9.46
C LEU A 581 -3.25 6.07 8.10
N ILE A 582 -4.38 6.37 7.45
CA ILE A 582 -4.45 7.18 6.23
C ILE A 582 -5.53 8.27 6.33
N ASN A 583 -5.34 9.36 5.60
CA ASN A 583 -6.30 10.46 5.52
C ASN A 583 -7.43 10.19 4.49
N ARG A 584 -8.37 11.13 4.33
CA ARG A 584 -9.49 11.05 3.35
C ARG A 584 -9.10 11.22 1.87
N ARG A 585 -7.84 11.55 1.58
CA ARG A 585 -7.20 11.51 0.25
C ARG A 585 -6.30 10.27 0.08
N TYR A 586 -6.36 9.35 1.03
CA TYR A 586 -5.63 8.09 1.08
C TYR A 586 -4.10 8.23 1.25
N ASP A 587 -3.64 9.36 1.80
CA ASP A 587 -2.22 9.56 2.10
C ASP A 587 -1.88 8.97 3.48
N PRO A 588 -0.69 8.35 3.64
CA PRO A 588 -0.20 7.89 4.92
C PRO A 588 -0.16 9.01 5.96
N ARG A 589 -0.75 8.76 7.13
CA ARG A 589 -0.57 9.57 8.34
C ARG A 589 0.66 9.10 9.12
N PRO A 590 1.15 9.87 10.10
CA PRO A 590 2.32 9.50 10.90
C PRO A 590 2.24 8.09 11.54
N ALA A 591 1.04 7.59 11.85
CA ALA A 591 0.85 6.23 12.32
C ALA A 591 1.16 5.15 11.25
N GLY A 592 0.78 5.39 9.99
CA GLY A 592 1.16 4.53 8.87
C GLY A 592 2.67 4.59 8.58
N LEU A 593 3.28 5.78 8.68
CA LEU A 593 4.72 5.96 8.53
C LEU A 593 5.51 5.22 9.63
N ALA A 594 5.07 5.30 10.89
CA ALA A 594 5.68 4.58 12.00
C ALA A 594 5.59 3.06 11.81
N LEU A 595 4.45 2.55 11.34
CA LEU A 595 4.28 1.13 11.04
C LEU A 595 5.23 0.66 9.93
N ALA A 596 5.34 1.41 8.83
CA ALA A 596 6.30 1.15 7.77
C ALA A 596 7.75 1.12 8.30
N ALA A 597 8.15 2.12 9.09
CA ALA A 597 9.50 2.19 9.64
C ALA A 597 9.81 1.02 10.57
N LEU A 598 8.85 0.59 11.38
CA LEU A 598 9.00 -0.59 12.25
C LEU A 598 9.10 -1.89 11.45
N ASN A 599 8.31 -2.05 10.39
CA ASN A 599 8.43 -3.19 9.47
C ASN A 599 9.79 -3.19 8.74
N ALA A 600 10.35 -2.02 8.44
CA ALA A 600 11.67 -1.89 7.83
C ALA A 600 12.79 -2.34 8.78
N VAL A 601 12.63 -2.09 10.09
CA VAL A 601 13.62 -2.45 11.12
C VAL A 601 13.47 -3.91 11.56
N PHE A 602 12.24 -4.40 11.72
CA PHE A 602 11.93 -5.72 12.28
C PHE A 602 11.35 -6.66 11.21
N ASN A 603 12.16 -6.95 10.19
CA ASN A 603 11.78 -7.73 9.01
C ASN A 603 11.84 -9.26 9.20
N GLU A 604 12.37 -9.76 10.31
CA GLU A 604 12.43 -11.19 10.64
C GLU A 604 11.68 -11.49 11.95
N PRO A 605 11.00 -12.64 12.08
CA PRO A 605 10.43 -13.07 13.36
C PRO A 605 11.54 -13.48 14.33
N GLY A 606 11.29 -13.36 15.64
CA GLY A 606 12.25 -13.77 16.65
C GLY A 606 11.74 -13.56 18.07
N PRO A 607 12.36 -14.23 19.07
CA PRO A 607 11.98 -14.07 20.46
C PRO A 607 12.15 -12.61 20.87
N ALA A 608 11.11 -12.07 21.48
CA ALA A 608 11.09 -10.69 21.92
C ALA A 608 10.39 -10.49 23.26
N SER A 609 10.69 -9.38 23.91
CA SER A 609 10.03 -8.93 25.14
C SER A 609 9.83 -7.42 25.10
N VAL A 610 8.74 -6.95 25.68
CA VAL A 610 8.50 -5.51 25.87
C VAL A 610 8.16 -5.22 27.33
N GLU A 611 8.68 -4.12 27.88
CA GLU A 611 8.38 -3.65 29.23
C GLU A 611 8.30 -2.12 29.29
N ARG A 612 7.39 -1.59 30.14
CA ARG A 612 7.31 -0.16 30.43
C ARG A 612 8.53 0.24 31.25
N ILE A 613 9.14 1.38 30.93
CA ILE A 613 10.26 1.94 31.69
C ILE A 613 10.01 3.41 31.99
N ASP A 614 10.67 3.91 33.05
CA ASP A 614 10.65 5.32 33.39
C ASP A 614 11.39 6.16 32.34
N GLY A 615 10.92 7.39 32.15
CA GLY A 615 11.51 8.34 31.22
C GLY A 615 11.42 9.78 31.74
N PRO A 616 11.86 10.75 30.93
CA PRO A 616 11.65 12.17 31.21
C PRO A 616 10.19 12.52 31.52
N ALA A 617 9.96 13.66 32.18
CA ALA A 617 8.62 14.18 32.40
C ALA A 617 7.83 14.28 31.08
N ASP A 618 6.54 13.97 31.14
CA ASP A 618 5.60 13.98 30.00
C ASP A 618 6.01 13.05 28.84
N SER A 619 6.79 12.01 29.11
CA SER A 619 7.18 11.00 28.12
C SER A 619 6.70 9.60 28.49
N ARG A 620 6.54 8.75 27.47
CA ARG A 620 6.22 7.32 27.58
C ARG A 620 7.32 6.54 26.88
N LEU A 621 8.03 5.72 27.65
CA LEU A 621 9.09 4.87 27.12
C LEU A 621 8.73 3.40 27.31
N CYS A 622 9.13 2.55 26.38
CA CYS A 622 9.18 1.11 26.61
C CYS A 622 10.50 0.54 26.10
N ARG A 623 11.01 -0.46 26.81
CA ARG A 623 12.17 -1.23 26.38
C ARG A 623 11.69 -2.44 25.61
N PHE A 624 12.27 -2.67 24.45
CA PHE A 624 12.02 -3.82 23.59
C PHE A 624 13.32 -4.58 23.35
N ARG A 625 13.32 -5.89 23.60
CA ARG A 625 14.45 -6.77 23.30
C ARG A 625 14.03 -7.69 22.17
N ALA A 626 14.86 -7.78 21.13
CA ALA A 626 14.69 -8.71 20.01
C ALA A 626 15.99 -9.48 19.82
N GLY A 627 15.99 -10.76 20.19
CA GLY A 627 17.23 -11.55 20.27
C GLY A 627 18.24 -10.89 21.22
N SER A 628 19.45 -10.60 20.71
CA SER A 628 20.52 -9.94 21.48
C SER A 628 20.49 -8.41 21.42
N GLN A 629 19.57 -7.82 20.66
CA GLN A 629 19.49 -6.37 20.48
C GLN A 629 18.47 -5.78 21.46
N GLU A 630 18.80 -4.62 22.01
CA GLU A 630 17.93 -3.85 22.89
C GLU A 630 17.56 -2.51 22.23
N TYR A 631 16.30 -2.16 22.31
CA TYR A 631 15.71 -0.94 21.77
C TYR A 631 14.89 -0.22 22.85
N GLU A 632 14.84 1.09 22.77
CA GLU A 632 13.90 1.92 23.53
C GLU A 632 12.97 2.64 22.55
N LEU A 633 11.67 2.42 22.67
CA LEU A 633 10.67 3.24 22.00
C LEU A 633 10.32 4.40 22.94
N ALA A 634 10.49 5.63 22.48
CA ALA A 634 10.28 6.83 23.27
C ALA A 634 9.30 7.79 22.58
N TYR A 635 8.23 8.16 23.27
CA TYR A 635 7.24 9.15 22.85
C TYR A 635 7.16 10.29 23.88
N GLY A 636 7.15 11.54 23.43
CA GLY A 636 7.07 12.70 24.33
C GLY A 636 7.50 14.00 23.65
N PRO A 637 7.59 15.11 24.41
CA PRO A 637 8.11 16.37 23.90
C PRO A 637 9.49 16.19 23.26
N ALA A 638 9.66 16.71 22.04
CA ALA A 638 10.89 16.50 21.26
C ALA A 638 12.14 17.00 21.99
N SER A 639 12.03 18.09 22.77
CA SER A 639 13.12 18.62 23.61
C SER A 639 13.54 17.65 24.72
N ALA A 640 12.59 17.03 25.41
CA ALA A 640 12.84 16.06 26.46
C ALA A 640 13.48 14.79 25.90
N LEU A 641 12.96 14.27 24.79
CA LEU A 641 13.51 13.10 24.12
C LEU A 641 14.89 13.35 23.52
N ARG A 642 15.21 14.60 23.13
CA ARG A 642 16.56 14.98 22.71
C ARG A 642 17.56 14.81 23.84
N GLY A 643 17.23 15.30 25.04
CA GLY A 643 18.05 15.09 26.24
C GLY A 643 18.26 13.60 26.53
N HIS A 644 17.17 12.82 26.54
CA HIS A 644 17.21 11.38 26.82
C HIS A 644 18.06 10.59 25.82
N ALA A 645 17.83 10.80 24.52
CA ALA A 645 18.57 10.13 23.47
C ALA A 645 20.07 10.47 23.55
N SER A 646 20.41 11.72 23.87
CA SER A 646 21.80 12.19 23.97
C SER A 646 22.55 11.65 25.19
N ALA A 647 21.85 11.44 26.31
CA ALA A 647 22.43 10.94 27.56
C ALA A 647 22.73 9.43 27.55
N THR A 648 22.29 8.72 26.52
CA THR A 648 22.21 7.27 26.51
C THR A 648 23.12 6.67 25.43
N PRO A 649 24.02 5.70 25.77
CA PRO A 649 24.82 5.00 24.78
C PRO A 649 23.95 4.26 23.76
N ARG A 650 24.17 4.56 22.48
CA ARG A 650 23.31 4.10 21.37
C ARG A 650 24.11 3.82 20.11
N LYS A 651 23.61 2.89 19.29
CA LYS A 651 24.10 2.63 17.93
C LYS A 651 23.43 3.53 16.90
N ARG A 652 22.11 3.69 17.03
CA ARG A 652 21.25 4.32 16.02
C ARG A 652 19.99 4.87 16.66
N VAL A 653 19.47 5.97 16.11
CA VAL A 653 18.14 6.51 16.46
C VAL A 653 17.30 6.57 15.20
N ILE A 654 16.04 6.17 15.28
CA ILE A 654 15.11 6.20 14.16
C ILE A 654 13.94 7.11 14.56
N ASP A 655 13.74 8.19 13.81
CA ASP A 655 12.55 9.03 13.90
C ASP A 655 11.42 8.34 13.13
N LEU A 656 10.50 7.71 13.86
CA LEU A 656 9.43 6.91 13.27
C LEU A 656 8.38 7.78 12.56
N LEU A 657 8.26 9.07 12.89
CA LEU A 657 7.31 9.98 12.23
C LEU A 657 7.88 10.55 10.93
N ALA A 658 9.20 10.57 10.79
CA ALA A 658 9.89 11.02 9.57
C ALA A 658 10.42 9.86 8.71
N GLN A 659 10.38 8.63 9.23
CA GLN A 659 10.98 7.43 8.63
C GLN A 659 12.48 7.58 8.35
N GLU A 660 13.19 8.25 9.26
CA GLU A 660 14.60 8.56 9.08
C GLU A 660 15.43 7.95 10.19
N ALA A 661 16.44 7.20 9.79
CA ALA A 661 17.49 6.76 10.67
C ALA A 661 18.63 7.79 10.73
N LEU A 662 19.02 8.10 11.95
CA LEU A 662 20.04 9.07 12.29
C LEU A 662 21.20 8.33 12.94
N GLU A 663 22.36 8.43 12.29
CA GLU A 663 23.61 7.84 12.74
C GLU A 663 24.51 8.91 13.37
N GLY A 664 25.19 8.55 14.47
CA GLY A 664 26.10 9.45 15.19
C GLY A 664 25.42 10.36 16.21
N GLU A 665 26.22 10.90 17.13
CA GLU A 665 25.70 11.68 18.27
C GLU A 665 25.13 13.05 17.86
N GLU A 666 25.72 13.69 16.85
CA GLU A 666 25.37 15.06 16.46
C GLU A 666 24.11 15.16 15.57
N ALA A 667 23.76 14.09 14.84
CA ALA A 667 22.68 14.14 13.84
C ALA A 667 21.31 14.44 14.47
N TRP A 668 21.04 13.88 15.65
CA TRP A 668 19.80 14.16 16.38
C TRP A 668 19.84 15.51 17.12
N ALA A 669 21.00 15.88 17.68
CA ALA A 669 21.14 17.12 18.44
C ALA A 669 20.78 18.39 17.63
N ARG A 670 20.99 18.33 16.30
CA ARG A 670 20.75 19.43 15.36
C ARG A 670 19.30 19.56 14.86
N ARG A 671 18.42 18.58 15.10
CA ARG A 671 17.03 18.65 14.64
C ARG A 671 16.13 19.37 15.63
N ASP A 672 15.77 20.60 15.30
CA ASP A 672 14.73 21.33 16.03
C ASP A 672 13.35 20.97 15.52
N ARG A 673 12.71 19.98 16.15
CA ARG A 673 11.33 19.58 15.84
C ARG A 673 10.38 20.15 16.90
N PRO A 674 9.40 21.00 16.53
CA PRO A 674 8.38 21.45 17.47
C PRO A 674 7.41 20.30 17.80
N GLY A 675 6.89 20.29 19.03
CA GLY A 675 5.86 19.33 19.46
C GLY A 675 6.41 18.01 20.01
N HIS A 676 5.76 16.90 19.64
CA HIS A 676 6.10 15.55 20.09
C HIS A 676 6.98 14.82 19.07
N ALA A 677 7.86 13.95 19.56
CA ALA A 677 8.63 13.02 18.74
C ALA A 677 8.31 11.58 19.13
N LEU A 678 8.54 10.66 18.20
CA LEU A 678 8.46 9.22 18.41
C LEU A 678 9.74 8.57 17.88
N LEU A 679 10.57 8.08 18.79
CA LEU A 679 11.90 7.59 18.50
C LEU A 679 12.01 6.10 18.81
N LEU A 680 12.69 5.35 17.94
CA LEU A 680 13.22 4.03 18.25
C LEU A 680 14.73 4.13 18.39
N ILE A 681 15.23 3.96 19.61
CA ILE A 681 16.65 4.09 19.96
C ILE A 681 17.24 2.70 20.10
N GLN A 682 18.20 2.33 19.25
CA GLN A 682 18.95 1.08 19.38
C GLN A 682 20.12 1.27 20.34
N ARG A 683 20.15 0.51 21.43
CA ARG A 683 21.20 0.58 22.46
C ARG A 683 22.53 0.00 21.96
N ALA A 684 23.63 0.51 22.52
CA ALA A 684 25.00 0.07 22.24
C ALA A 684 25.25 -1.41 22.62
#